data_AF-A0A2D5B013-F1
#
_entry.id   AF-A0A2D5B013-F1
#
_cell.length_a   1.000
_cell.length_b   1.000
_cell.length_c   1.000
_cell.angle_alpha   90.00
_cell.angle_beta   90.00
_cell.angle_gamma   90.00
#
_symmetry.space_group_name_H-M   'P 1'
#
loop_
_entity.id
_entity.type
_entity.pdbx_description
1 polymer ?
#
loop_
_entity_poly.entity_id
_entity_poly.type
_entity_poly.pdbx_seq_one_letter_code
_entity_poly.pdbx_strand_id
1 'polypeptide(L)'
;MQALFLGSLPAAAVLQHHKPTPMRHRFFNSALLLIPALTPQAADSPLSHGPFIGHVTDHSARIWARAERDCSLKLTVSDDSELVWEQHEEATAESDHCVVFDVDGLSQTTRYRFAVTGPDGSASGWFETAPHPDSPSVVRIAFGSCAREDESTAAVWRRMGKAGADAVVLLGDTPYIDSTELGVQQRRYREFAKAPAMAQLLSHTPWYATWDDHDFGRNDTDGNLPGKENSRHAFIEYHANPSAGDGVQGIYTSFRRGPVEVFLLDTRTFAATEPSPFEPQRPTLLGAGQWRWLEAGLKASSATFKVLACGMIWNEATRPNKPDHWMSYPHEREALFRMVARLGVSGVMLVGGDVHRSRLLRHPAQDTAGYALWEWITSPMHGSVIEAADAPHPALVHDAGEPNAFLLMSFDTTCSPALATGQALNAAGDELFSRRVSVDELRSDRGGRSRLPQLSARKPLKVFVLAGQSNMEGHAEVRVLDYMGEDPQTASLLAEIKNADGTHRTIKDTWISFLTGLDGRIDGENREVHGRLTTGFGSQWARNYSKPGGKIGPELAFGITLQKALDRPILIIKTAWGGQSLHTDFRSPSSGPYAPTEANQKRFDTDEEMRELKQATGARYRQMIDHVRFVLGDIRRVYPEYDTEQGYELAGMAWFQGWNDMVDRGTYPNREQPGGYDEYSVCMANFIRDVREDLGAPEMPFVIGVMGVGGPLQEDSGYRAVHANFRTAMAAPAELPEFKGNVIAVQTAPYWDQRLAAIDEKRQELRAKSHALRTENGGHENADGKMTQEDIEQFLAEYEKELISEQERDLEQRAKSNAGYHYLGSAKTYSQIGKAFAEALTELQ
;
A
#
# COMPACT_ATOMS: atom_id res chain seq x y z
N MET A 1 -27.04 -40.12 -60.85
CA MET A 1 -28.00 -39.02 -61.06
C MET A 1 -27.20 -37.73 -60.85
N GLN A 2 -26.98 -36.89 -61.87
CA GLN A 2 -27.91 -35.88 -62.44
C GLN A 2 -28.24 -34.77 -61.42
N ALA A 3 -28.16 -33.47 -61.72
CA ALA A 3 -27.68 -32.69 -62.88
C ALA A 3 -27.26 -31.26 -62.36
N LEU A 4 -26.25 -30.54 -62.86
CA LEU A 4 -26.07 -29.80 -64.13
C LEU A 4 -27.09 -28.66 -64.43
N PHE A 5 -26.60 -27.40 -64.45
CA PHE A 5 -27.03 -26.16 -65.17
C PHE A 5 -26.50 -24.91 -64.40
N LEU A 6 -25.77 -23.89 -64.88
CA LEU A 6 -25.15 -23.50 -66.18
C LEU A 6 -25.92 -22.48 -67.08
N GLY A 7 -25.47 -21.20 -67.09
CA GLY A 7 -25.83 -20.11 -68.02
C GLY A 7 -26.49 -18.88 -67.36
N SER A 8 -26.46 -17.64 -67.87
CA SER A 8 -25.63 -16.98 -68.92
C SER A 8 -25.91 -15.44 -68.98
N LEU A 9 -25.03 -14.64 -69.60
CA LEU A 9 -25.13 -13.16 -69.77
C LEU A 9 -26.24 -12.71 -70.76
N PRO A 10 -26.63 -11.40 -70.79
CA PRO A 10 -26.15 -10.51 -71.88
C PRO A 10 -26.04 -8.98 -71.59
N ALA A 11 -25.33 -8.26 -72.49
CA ALA A 11 -25.35 -6.84 -72.93
C ALA A 11 -25.76 -5.66 -72.00
N ALA A 12 -25.18 -4.43 -71.97
CA ALA A 12 -24.21 -3.64 -72.76
C ALA A 12 -24.78 -2.42 -73.54
N ALA A 13 -24.38 -1.19 -73.13
CA ALA A 13 -24.42 0.10 -73.86
C ALA A 13 -23.35 1.04 -73.24
N VAL A 14 -22.45 1.79 -73.92
CA VAL A 14 -22.54 2.73 -75.08
C VAL A 14 -23.12 4.07 -74.60
N LEU A 15 -22.42 5.23 -74.57
CA LEU A 15 -21.11 5.73 -75.10
C LEU A 15 -20.25 6.35 -73.94
N GLN A 16 -19.16 7.15 -74.06
CA GLN A 16 -18.48 7.86 -75.16
C GLN A 16 -16.93 7.99 -74.94
N HIS A 17 -16.31 9.14 -75.24
CA HIS A 17 -14.86 9.39 -75.26
C HIS A 17 -14.47 10.84 -74.94
N HIS A 18 -13.26 11.04 -74.39
CA HIS A 18 -12.19 11.84 -75.04
C HIS A 18 -10.79 11.33 -74.63
N LYS A 19 -9.79 11.60 -75.47
CA LYS A 19 -8.33 11.26 -75.42
C LYS A 19 -7.57 12.47 -76.07
N PRO A 20 -6.23 12.51 -76.31
CA PRO A 20 -5.13 11.55 -76.04
C PRO A 20 -3.82 12.11 -75.41
N THR A 21 -2.90 11.16 -75.09
CA THR A 21 -1.40 11.09 -75.12
C THR A 21 -0.57 12.17 -75.89
N PRO A 22 0.79 12.31 -75.72
CA PRO A 22 1.77 11.21 -75.51
C PRO A 22 3.10 11.41 -74.71
N MET A 23 3.68 10.26 -74.30
CA MET A 23 5.11 9.86 -74.29
C MET A 23 6.24 10.80 -73.83
N ARG A 24 7.18 10.24 -73.04
CA ARG A 24 8.49 9.79 -73.56
C ARG A 24 9.28 8.87 -72.60
N HIS A 25 9.59 7.66 -73.05
CA HIS A 25 10.78 6.94 -72.53
C HIS A 25 12.05 7.59 -73.08
N ARG A 26 13.13 7.53 -72.29
CA ARG A 26 14.51 7.60 -72.79
C ARG A 26 15.30 6.45 -72.17
N PHE A 27 15.86 5.60 -73.03
CA PHE A 27 16.99 4.76 -72.65
C PHE A 27 18.22 5.65 -72.46
N PHE A 28 19.08 5.29 -71.51
CA PHE A 28 20.51 5.57 -71.63
C PHE A 28 21.29 4.36 -71.11
N ASN A 29 22.26 3.91 -71.89
CA ASN A 29 23.17 2.84 -71.49
C ASN A 29 24.23 3.41 -70.55
N SER A 30 24.55 2.66 -69.49
CA SER A 30 25.83 2.73 -68.80
C SER A 30 26.43 1.32 -68.81
N ALA A 31 27.71 1.21 -69.14
CA ALA A 31 28.33 -0.08 -69.47
C ALA A 31 28.60 -0.94 -68.22
N LEU A 32 28.40 -2.26 -68.34
CA LEU A 32 28.94 -3.22 -67.39
C LEU A 32 30.46 -3.30 -67.58
N LEU A 33 31.21 -2.60 -66.72
CA LEU A 33 32.63 -2.87 -66.51
C LEU A 33 32.74 -4.05 -65.54
N LEU A 34 33.15 -5.22 -66.04
CA LEU A 34 33.60 -6.30 -65.17
C LEU A 34 34.94 -5.90 -64.55
N ILE A 35 34.88 -5.33 -63.34
CA ILE A 35 36.01 -5.31 -62.42
C ILE A 35 36.16 -6.75 -61.89
N PRO A 36 37.37 -7.33 -61.83
CA PRO A 36 37.57 -8.65 -61.23
C PRO A 36 37.06 -8.68 -59.80
N ALA A 37 36.47 -9.80 -59.39
CA ALA A 37 36.11 -10.03 -57.99
C ALA A 37 37.38 -10.15 -57.14
N LEU A 38 37.88 -9.02 -56.64
CA LEU A 38 38.77 -8.99 -55.49
C LEU A 38 38.02 -9.66 -54.34
N THR A 39 38.46 -10.86 -53.97
CA THR A 39 38.08 -11.49 -52.70
C THR A 39 38.36 -10.48 -51.60
N PRO A 40 37.39 -10.17 -50.71
CA PRO A 40 37.65 -9.32 -49.55
C PRO A 40 38.59 -10.07 -48.61
N GLN A 41 39.89 -9.85 -48.81
CA GLN A 41 40.89 -10.13 -47.79
C GLN A 41 40.52 -9.27 -46.59
N ALA A 42 40.29 -9.90 -45.44
CA ALA A 42 39.98 -9.17 -44.21
C ALA A 42 41.15 -8.23 -43.91
N ALA A 43 40.91 -6.93 -44.05
CA ALA A 43 41.77 -5.90 -43.50
C ALA A 43 41.32 -5.72 -42.05
N ASP A 44 42.20 -6.06 -41.10
CA ASP A 44 41.90 -5.91 -39.68
C ASP A 44 41.65 -4.44 -39.36
N SER A 45 40.47 -4.15 -38.83
CA SER A 45 40.07 -2.81 -38.40
C SER A 45 40.89 -2.38 -37.18
N PRO A 46 41.30 -1.10 -37.05
CA PRO A 46 41.94 -0.60 -35.83
C PRO A 46 40.95 -0.58 -34.66
N LEU A 47 39.65 -0.51 -34.97
CA LEU A 47 38.57 -0.70 -34.03
C LEU A 47 38.33 -2.20 -33.85
N SER A 48 38.65 -2.65 -32.65
CA SER A 48 38.40 -3.99 -32.12
C SER A 48 36.90 -4.29 -31.96
N HIS A 49 36.14 -3.23 -31.62
CA HIS A 49 34.71 -3.22 -31.36
C HIS A 49 34.18 -1.81 -31.68
N GLY A 50 32.90 -1.69 -32.00
CA GLY A 50 32.30 -0.41 -32.33
C GLY A 50 32.59 0.06 -33.78
N PRO A 51 32.29 1.33 -34.10
CA PRO A 51 31.75 2.32 -33.18
C PRO A 51 30.26 2.11 -32.88
N PHE A 52 29.84 2.39 -31.64
CA PHE A 52 28.44 2.33 -31.20
C PHE A 52 27.96 3.72 -30.81
N ILE A 53 26.71 4.05 -31.16
CA ILE A 53 26.09 5.32 -30.80
C ILE A 53 25.54 5.21 -29.37
N GLY A 54 26.02 6.02 -28.44
CA GLY A 54 25.48 6.12 -27.09
C GLY A 54 24.32 7.11 -27.00
N HIS A 55 24.37 8.00 -26.01
CA HIS A 55 23.37 9.06 -25.85
C HIS A 55 23.29 10.00 -27.07
N VAL A 56 22.08 10.23 -27.59
CA VAL A 56 21.80 11.20 -28.66
C VAL A 56 20.62 12.08 -28.25
N THR A 57 20.87 13.39 -28.15
CA THR A 57 19.87 14.43 -27.89
C THR A 57 19.34 15.01 -29.21
N ASP A 58 18.63 16.13 -29.16
CA ASP A 58 18.27 16.95 -30.31
C ASP A 58 19.41 17.87 -30.80
N HIS A 59 20.54 17.96 -30.09
CA HIS A 59 21.67 18.86 -30.43
C HIS A 59 23.08 18.28 -30.19
N SER A 60 23.18 17.03 -29.72
CA SER A 60 24.44 16.37 -29.37
C SER A 60 24.37 14.84 -29.47
N ALA A 61 25.53 14.20 -29.56
CA ALA A 61 25.66 12.74 -29.68
C ALA A 61 26.96 12.22 -29.03
N ARG A 62 26.87 11.04 -28.41
CA ARG A 62 28.03 10.26 -27.94
C ARG A 62 28.33 9.10 -28.88
N ILE A 63 29.60 8.92 -29.22
CA ILE A 63 30.08 7.77 -29.99
C ILE A 63 31.11 7.00 -29.17
N TRP A 64 30.88 5.72 -28.90
CA TRP A 64 31.81 4.80 -28.25
C TRP A 64 32.61 4.02 -29.29
N ALA A 65 33.89 3.75 -29.04
CA ALA A 65 34.70 2.82 -29.83
C ALA A 65 35.82 2.19 -28.97
N ARG A 66 36.42 1.07 -29.43
CA ARG A 66 37.56 0.46 -28.74
C ARG A 66 38.67 0.04 -29.71
N ALA A 67 39.93 0.35 -29.42
CA ALA A 67 41.09 -0.15 -30.18
C ALA A 67 41.60 -1.53 -29.65
N GLU A 68 42.45 -2.25 -30.38
CA GLU A 68 43.18 -3.42 -29.80
C GLU A 68 44.50 -3.03 -29.08
N ARG A 69 44.90 -1.75 -29.09
CA ARG A 69 46.17 -1.25 -28.52
C ARG A 69 46.14 0.27 -28.31
N ASP A 70 47.10 0.78 -27.54
CA ASP A 70 47.34 2.22 -27.35
C ASP A 70 47.44 2.96 -28.70
N CYS A 71 46.50 3.88 -28.99
CA CYS A 71 46.53 4.73 -30.18
C CYS A 71 45.50 5.88 -30.16
N SER A 72 45.82 6.94 -30.92
CA SER A 72 44.88 8.02 -31.24
C SER A 72 43.80 7.53 -32.21
N LEU A 73 42.54 7.70 -31.82
CA LEU A 73 41.36 7.47 -32.66
C LEU A 73 40.72 8.81 -33.01
N LYS A 74 40.38 9.01 -34.29
CA LYS A 74 39.74 10.24 -34.78
C LYS A 74 38.30 10.00 -35.18
N LEU A 75 37.36 10.71 -34.56
CA LEU A 75 35.98 10.83 -35.03
C LEU A 75 35.86 11.99 -36.03
N THR A 76 35.11 11.77 -37.11
CA THR A 76 34.52 12.83 -37.94
C THR A 76 33.01 12.66 -38.03
N VAL A 77 32.28 13.78 -38.06
CA VAL A 77 30.80 13.81 -38.23
C VAL A 77 30.43 14.77 -39.35
N SER A 78 29.44 14.41 -40.16
CA SER A 78 29.07 15.14 -41.37
C SER A 78 27.57 15.19 -41.65
N ASP A 79 27.10 16.32 -42.15
CA ASP A 79 25.74 16.55 -42.65
C ASP A 79 25.78 16.59 -44.19
N ASP A 80 25.08 15.66 -44.83
CA ASP A 80 25.09 15.40 -46.28
C ASP A 80 26.43 15.57 -47.05
N SER A 81 27.55 15.26 -46.37
CA SER A 81 28.97 15.31 -46.77
C SER A 81 29.75 16.59 -46.42
N GLU A 82 29.14 17.60 -45.80
CA GLU A 82 29.86 18.69 -45.15
C GLU A 82 30.35 18.26 -43.76
N LEU A 83 31.63 18.50 -43.44
CA LEU A 83 32.23 18.14 -42.15
C LEU A 83 31.80 19.13 -41.07
N VAL A 84 31.05 18.66 -40.06
CA VAL A 84 30.53 19.50 -38.96
C VAL A 84 31.28 19.31 -37.64
N TRP A 85 31.97 18.17 -37.44
CA TRP A 85 32.76 17.88 -36.24
C TRP A 85 33.98 17.04 -36.58
N GLU A 86 35.10 17.29 -35.90
CA GLU A 86 36.30 16.45 -35.89
C GLU A 86 36.92 16.47 -34.49
N GLN A 87 37.25 15.29 -33.96
CA GLN A 87 37.78 15.10 -32.60
C GLN A 87 38.76 13.93 -32.57
N HIS A 88 39.76 14.03 -31.71
CA HIS A 88 40.71 12.96 -31.41
C HIS A 88 40.59 12.56 -29.95
N GLU A 89 40.60 11.26 -29.67
CA GLU A 89 40.70 10.69 -28.32
C GLU A 89 41.75 9.58 -28.31
N GLU A 90 42.52 9.47 -27.23
CA GLU A 90 43.56 8.45 -27.09
C GLU A 90 42.98 7.20 -26.42
N ALA A 91 42.91 6.09 -27.15
CA ALA A 91 42.64 4.79 -26.56
C ALA A 91 43.89 4.32 -25.80
N THR A 92 43.77 3.99 -24.52
CA THR A 92 44.88 3.52 -23.68
C THR A 92 44.54 2.25 -22.91
N ALA A 93 45.54 1.46 -22.54
CA ALA A 93 45.36 0.26 -21.71
C ALA A 93 44.70 0.52 -20.33
N GLU A 94 44.60 1.78 -19.88
CA GLU A 94 43.96 2.16 -18.60
C GLU A 94 42.42 2.13 -18.66
N SER A 95 41.82 2.34 -19.85
CA SER A 95 40.37 2.22 -20.12
C SER A 95 40.02 0.95 -20.91
N ASP A 96 40.89 -0.06 -20.87
CA ASP A 96 40.92 -1.20 -21.80
C ASP A 96 40.78 -0.78 -23.27
N HIS A 97 41.43 0.34 -23.64
CA HIS A 97 41.45 0.93 -24.98
C HIS A 97 40.08 1.43 -25.48
N CYS A 98 39.12 1.63 -24.57
CA CYS A 98 37.81 2.21 -24.88
C CYS A 98 37.89 3.74 -24.89
N VAL A 99 37.19 4.37 -25.83
CA VAL A 99 37.04 5.83 -25.94
C VAL A 99 35.57 6.21 -26.13
N VAL A 100 35.20 7.40 -25.65
CA VAL A 100 33.91 8.03 -25.93
C VAL A 100 34.18 9.44 -26.46
N PHE A 101 33.59 9.74 -27.61
CA PHE A 101 33.58 11.07 -28.21
C PHE A 101 32.26 11.77 -27.88
N ASP A 102 32.31 12.97 -27.29
CA ASP A 102 31.18 13.88 -27.09
C ASP A 102 31.10 14.89 -28.25
N VAL A 103 29.99 14.88 -29.00
CA VAL A 103 29.73 15.75 -30.16
C VAL A 103 28.60 16.73 -29.83
N ASP A 104 28.84 18.03 -29.94
CA ASP A 104 27.86 19.09 -29.62
C ASP A 104 27.54 19.99 -30.83
N GLY A 105 26.50 20.82 -30.69
CA GLY A 105 26.16 21.87 -31.66
C GLY A 105 25.45 21.39 -32.93
N LEU A 106 24.88 20.18 -32.89
CA LEU A 106 24.14 19.57 -33.99
C LEU A 106 22.74 20.18 -34.17
N SER A 107 22.15 20.00 -35.35
CA SER A 107 20.76 20.37 -35.62
C SER A 107 19.80 19.25 -35.21
N GLN A 108 18.61 19.62 -34.73
CA GLN A 108 17.53 18.70 -34.34
C GLN A 108 16.87 18.00 -35.54
N THR A 109 16.47 16.74 -35.37
CA THR A 109 15.84 15.91 -36.43
C THR A 109 16.68 15.84 -37.72
N THR A 110 18.01 15.90 -37.60
CA THR A 110 18.97 15.83 -38.71
C THR A 110 19.75 14.53 -38.66
N ARG A 111 20.03 13.95 -39.83
CA ARG A 111 20.76 12.69 -39.98
C ARG A 111 22.22 12.93 -40.30
N TYR A 112 23.08 12.63 -39.34
CA TYR A 112 24.53 12.75 -39.46
C TYR A 112 25.16 11.41 -39.85
N ARG A 113 26.13 11.43 -40.77
CA ARG A 113 27.06 10.31 -41.00
C ARG A 113 28.34 10.57 -40.22
N PHE A 114 28.89 9.52 -39.61
CA PHE A 114 30.14 9.63 -38.86
C PHE A 114 31.11 8.49 -39.19
N ALA A 115 32.40 8.73 -38.97
CA ALA A 115 33.45 7.71 -39.11
C ALA A 115 34.46 7.83 -37.98
N VAL A 116 34.87 6.68 -37.42
CA VAL A 116 35.99 6.59 -36.47
C VAL A 116 37.16 5.93 -37.18
N THR A 117 38.30 6.61 -37.19
CA THR A 117 39.51 6.25 -37.94
C THR A 117 40.67 6.04 -36.98
N GLY A 118 41.48 5.01 -37.19
CA GLY A 118 42.69 4.72 -36.42
C GLY A 118 43.86 4.35 -37.33
N PRO A 119 45.04 4.00 -36.78
CA PRO A 119 46.25 3.75 -37.57
C PRO A 119 46.11 2.68 -38.65
N ASP A 120 45.28 1.67 -38.42
CA ASP A 120 45.14 0.48 -39.28
C ASP A 120 43.88 0.51 -40.17
N GLY A 121 43.06 1.58 -40.16
CA GLY A 121 41.82 1.66 -40.95
C GLY A 121 40.71 2.55 -40.37
N SER A 122 39.45 2.23 -40.68
CA SER A 122 38.28 2.99 -40.21
C SER A 122 36.98 2.17 -40.27
N ALA A 123 36.00 2.54 -39.44
CA ALA A 123 34.60 2.11 -39.58
C ALA A 123 33.65 3.31 -39.41
N SER A 124 32.41 3.17 -39.89
CA SER A 124 31.46 4.28 -40.00
C SER A 124 30.03 3.87 -39.68
N GLY A 125 29.22 4.88 -39.36
CA GLY A 125 27.82 4.75 -39.00
C GLY A 125 27.02 6.01 -39.34
N TRP A 126 25.78 6.06 -38.88
CA TRP A 126 24.94 7.26 -38.99
C TRP A 126 23.94 7.33 -37.84
N PHE A 127 23.63 8.52 -37.35
CA PHE A 127 22.60 8.70 -36.33
C PHE A 127 21.64 9.81 -36.72
N GLU A 128 20.49 9.87 -36.07
CA GLU A 128 19.50 10.92 -36.24
C GLU A 128 19.24 11.58 -34.89
N THR A 129 19.53 12.88 -34.80
CA THR A 129 19.26 13.67 -33.59
C THR A 129 17.78 13.63 -33.25
N ALA A 130 17.46 13.68 -31.97
CA ALA A 130 16.09 13.55 -31.49
C ALA A 130 15.17 14.65 -32.09
N PRO A 131 13.87 14.37 -32.23
CA PRO A 131 12.88 15.44 -32.32
C PRO A 131 12.99 16.35 -31.10
N HIS A 132 12.82 17.67 -31.30
CA HIS A 132 12.81 18.64 -30.22
C HIS A 132 11.82 18.21 -29.11
N PRO A 133 12.17 18.34 -27.82
CA PRO A 133 11.39 17.92 -26.66
C PRO A 133 9.87 18.17 -26.72
N ASP A 134 9.45 19.31 -27.28
CA ASP A 134 8.05 19.75 -27.34
C ASP A 134 7.36 19.52 -28.71
N SER A 135 8.04 18.90 -29.68
CA SER A 135 7.49 18.66 -31.02
C SER A 135 6.68 17.36 -31.11
N PRO A 136 5.41 17.40 -31.59
CA PRO A 136 4.62 16.21 -31.89
C PRO A 136 5.36 15.26 -32.81
N SER A 137 5.57 14.02 -32.37
CA SER A 137 6.44 13.05 -33.04
C SER A 137 6.06 11.61 -32.66
N VAL A 138 6.64 10.64 -33.39
CA VAL A 138 6.53 9.22 -33.08
C VAL A 138 7.93 8.69 -32.81
N VAL A 139 8.15 8.11 -31.63
CA VAL A 139 9.45 7.56 -31.20
C VAL A 139 9.27 6.11 -30.77
N ARG A 140 10.14 5.22 -31.23
CA ARG A 140 10.15 3.78 -30.92
C ARG A 140 11.39 3.41 -30.13
N ILE A 141 11.19 2.82 -28.95
CA ILE A 141 12.28 2.31 -28.13
C ILE A 141 12.12 0.78 -28.03
N ALA A 142 13.17 0.06 -28.38
CA ALA A 142 13.26 -1.39 -28.18
C ALA A 142 13.91 -1.66 -26.82
N PHE A 143 13.25 -2.45 -25.96
CA PHE A 143 13.75 -2.88 -24.66
C PHE A 143 14.01 -4.39 -24.68
N GLY A 144 15.01 -4.84 -23.92
CA GLY A 144 15.27 -6.27 -23.72
C GLY A 144 16.30 -6.55 -22.62
N SER A 145 16.35 -7.81 -22.17
CA SER A 145 17.32 -8.33 -21.20
C SER A 145 17.68 -9.78 -21.54
N CYS A 146 18.63 -10.35 -20.79
CA CYS A 146 18.97 -11.77 -20.87
C CYS A 146 19.45 -12.15 -22.28
N ALA A 147 20.57 -11.56 -22.67
CA ALA A 147 21.14 -11.67 -24.01
C ALA A 147 22.47 -12.44 -24.01
N ARG A 148 22.73 -13.15 -25.11
CA ARG A 148 24.00 -13.87 -25.34
C ARG A 148 24.64 -13.44 -26.65
N GLU A 149 25.94 -13.62 -26.74
CA GLU A 149 26.76 -13.43 -27.93
C GLU A 149 26.48 -14.43 -29.08
N ASP A 150 25.38 -15.19 -29.02
CA ASP A 150 25.02 -16.26 -29.95
C ASP A 150 23.98 -15.86 -31.03
N GLU A 151 23.77 -16.76 -32.00
CA GLU A 151 22.91 -16.53 -33.16
C GLU A 151 21.42 -16.41 -32.82
N SER A 152 20.99 -16.88 -31.63
CA SER A 152 19.60 -16.75 -31.19
C SER A 152 19.29 -15.29 -30.85
N THR A 153 20.15 -14.63 -30.07
CA THR A 153 20.10 -13.19 -29.83
C THR A 153 20.35 -12.39 -31.12
N ALA A 154 21.21 -12.87 -32.02
CA ALA A 154 21.48 -12.22 -33.31
C ALA A 154 20.21 -12.05 -34.16
N ALA A 155 19.25 -12.96 -34.06
CA ALA A 155 17.96 -12.81 -34.71
C ALA A 155 17.13 -11.65 -34.12
N VAL A 156 17.17 -11.45 -32.79
CA VAL A 156 16.50 -10.34 -32.09
C VAL A 156 17.08 -8.99 -32.50
N TRP A 157 18.41 -8.81 -32.49
CA TRP A 157 19.06 -7.56 -32.92
C TRP A 157 18.64 -7.15 -34.35
N ARG A 158 18.66 -8.12 -35.29
CA ARG A 158 18.21 -7.90 -36.67
C ARG A 158 16.71 -7.62 -36.77
N ARG A 159 15.90 -8.06 -35.81
CA ARG A 159 14.45 -7.76 -35.76
C ARG A 159 14.17 -6.37 -35.17
N MET A 160 14.90 -5.93 -34.14
CA MET A 160 14.83 -4.56 -33.61
C MET A 160 15.10 -3.52 -34.71
N GLY A 161 16.17 -3.70 -35.49
CA GLY A 161 16.46 -2.82 -36.65
C GLY A 161 15.36 -2.84 -37.71
N LYS A 162 14.85 -4.02 -38.06
CA LYS A 162 13.71 -4.18 -39.00
C LYS A 162 12.39 -3.60 -38.48
N ALA A 163 12.24 -3.43 -37.17
CA ALA A 163 11.07 -2.81 -36.55
C ALA A 163 11.15 -1.27 -36.51
N GLY A 164 12.28 -0.68 -36.90
CA GLY A 164 12.50 0.76 -36.89
C GLY A 164 12.62 1.33 -35.48
N ALA A 165 13.39 0.68 -34.62
CA ALA A 165 13.71 1.21 -33.30
C ALA A 165 14.61 2.47 -33.42
N ASP A 166 14.13 3.58 -32.85
CA ASP A 166 14.84 4.87 -32.79
C ASP A 166 15.85 4.92 -31.63
N ALA A 167 15.74 3.99 -30.67
CA ALA A 167 16.71 3.71 -29.61
C ALA A 167 16.58 2.26 -29.10
N VAL A 168 17.66 1.74 -28.51
CA VAL A 168 17.72 0.44 -27.82
C VAL A 168 17.99 0.68 -26.33
N VAL A 169 17.32 -0.09 -25.46
CA VAL A 169 17.54 -0.09 -24.01
C VAL A 169 17.77 -1.53 -23.56
N LEU A 170 18.93 -1.79 -22.98
CA LEU A 170 19.23 -3.05 -22.32
C LEU A 170 19.00 -2.91 -20.81
N LEU A 171 18.32 -3.89 -20.23
CA LEU A 171 17.93 -3.85 -18.81
C LEU A 171 18.89 -4.63 -17.92
N GLY A 172 19.81 -5.41 -18.50
CA GLY A 172 20.76 -6.26 -17.81
C GLY A 172 20.77 -7.70 -18.29
N ASP A 173 21.65 -8.51 -17.71
CA ASP A 173 22.12 -9.78 -18.30
C ASP A 173 22.66 -9.57 -19.73
N THR A 174 23.38 -8.46 -19.93
CA THR A 174 23.86 -7.97 -21.23
C THR A 174 25.32 -7.49 -21.14
N PRO A 175 26.29 -8.39 -20.87
CA PRO A 175 26.19 -9.86 -20.95
C PRO A 175 26.13 -10.59 -19.60
N TYR A 176 25.94 -11.91 -19.66
CA TYR A 176 26.28 -12.80 -18.54
C TYR A 176 27.80 -12.74 -18.22
N ILE A 177 28.17 -12.26 -17.02
CA ILE A 177 29.57 -12.13 -16.57
C ILE A 177 29.92 -13.12 -15.44
N ASP A 178 29.10 -13.18 -14.38
CA ASP A 178 29.29 -14.05 -13.19
C ASP A 178 30.68 -13.93 -12.51
N SER A 179 31.30 -12.75 -12.58
CA SER A 179 32.52 -12.44 -11.83
C SER A 179 32.65 -10.95 -11.51
N THR A 180 33.20 -10.64 -10.33
CA THR A 180 33.65 -9.28 -9.98
C THR A 180 35.12 -9.00 -10.33
N GLU A 181 35.85 -9.98 -10.90
CA GLU A 181 37.23 -9.81 -11.34
C GLU A 181 37.31 -8.94 -12.60
N LEU A 182 37.91 -7.74 -12.52
CA LEU A 182 37.88 -6.73 -13.61
C LEU A 182 38.26 -7.29 -14.99
N GLY A 183 39.35 -8.06 -15.08
CA GLY A 183 39.81 -8.69 -16.34
C GLY A 183 38.92 -9.83 -16.86
N VAL A 184 37.98 -10.34 -16.04
CA VAL A 184 36.88 -11.20 -16.51
C VAL A 184 35.75 -10.34 -17.07
N GLN A 185 35.36 -9.27 -16.37
CA GLN A 185 34.28 -8.37 -16.77
C GLN A 185 34.57 -7.73 -18.12
N GLN A 186 35.72 -7.06 -18.25
CA GLN A 186 36.20 -6.49 -19.51
C GLN A 186 36.22 -7.53 -20.64
N ARG A 187 36.65 -8.76 -20.36
CA ARG A 187 36.65 -9.83 -21.38
C ARG A 187 35.23 -10.19 -21.84
N ARG A 188 34.27 -10.32 -20.92
CA ARG A 188 32.87 -10.63 -21.26
C ARG A 188 32.22 -9.48 -22.02
N TYR A 189 32.46 -8.23 -21.65
CA TYR A 189 32.01 -7.07 -22.43
C TYR A 189 32.63 -7.02 -23.83
N ARG A 190 33.92 -7.34 -24.00
CA ARG A 190 34.52 -7.52 -25.34
C ARG A 190 33.81 -8.61 -26.15
N GLU A 191 33.67 -9.81 -25.57
CA GLU A 191 33.02 -10.95 -26.21
C GLU A 191 31.58 -10.61 -26.67
N PHE A 192 30.82 -9.87 -25.85
CA PHE A 192 29.48 -9.38 -26.19
C PHE A 192 29.51 -8.29 -27.29
N ALA A 193 30.39 -7.31 -27.17
CA ALA A 193 30.54 -6.22 -28.14
C ALA A 193 31.07 -6.70 -29.52
N LYS A 194 31.63 -7.92 -29.64
CA LYS A 194 31.96 -8.53 -30.94
C LYS A 194 30.76 -9.18 -31.64
N ALA A 195 29.57 -9.24 -31.02
CA ALA A 195 28.36 -9.83 -31.62
C ALA A 195 27.94 -9.06 -32.90
N PRO A 196 28.09 -9.63 -34.13
CA PRO A 196 28.04 -8.83 -35.36
C PRO A 196 26.68 -8.17 -35.63
N ALA A 197 25.59 -8.81 -35.20
CA ALA A 197 24.24 -8.28 -35.35
C ALA A 197 23.93 -7.12 -34.38
N MET A 198 24.52 -7.15 -33.17
CA MET A 198 24.49 -6.02 -32.24
C MET A 198 25.31 -4.86 -32.83
N ALA A 199 26.55 -5.13 -33.24
CA ALA A 199 27.44 -4.11 -33.79
C ALA A 199 26.86 -3.44 -35.05
N GLN A 200 26.19 -4.20 -35.92
CA GLN A 200 25.47 -3.64 -37.07
C GLN A 200 24.35 -2.68 -36.64
N LEU A 201 23.50 -3.07 -35.69
CA LEU A 201 22.40 -2.25 -35.20
C LEU A 201 22.92 -0.97 -34.52
N LEU A 202 23.91 -1.10 -33.63
CA LEU A 202 24.42 -0.01 -32.80
C LEU A 202 25.34 0.95 -33.56
N SER A 203 25.79 0.58 -34.77
CA SER A 203 26.40 1.52 -35.72
C SER A 203 25.40 2.56 -36.25
N HIS A 204 24.09 2.33 -36.09
CA HIS A 204 23.05 3.24 -36.57
C HIS A 204 21.82 3.47 -35.66
N THR A 205 21.84 2.98 -34.43
CA THR A 205 20.76 3.16 -33.45
C THR A 205 21.38 3.44 -32.09
N PRO A 206 21.00 4.54 -31.39
CA PRO A 206 21.53 4.84 -30.06
C PRO A 206 21.13 3.76 -29.05
N TRP A 207 22.06 3.32 -28.20
CA TRP A 207 21.77 2.42 -27.10
C TRP A 207 22.09 2.99 -25.73
N TYR A 208 21.39 2.43 -24.74
CA TYR A 208 21.50 2.73 -23.33
C TYR A 208 21.40 1.41 -22.57
N ALA A 209 22.03 1.34 -21.40
CA ALA A 209 21.92 0.15 -20.55
C ALA A 209 21.78 0.48 -19.06
N THR A 210 21.20 -0.46 -18.33
CA THR A 210 21.50 -0.73 -16.92
C THR A 210 21.80 -2.23 -16.78
N TRP A 211 22.25 -2.68 -15.61
CA TRP A 211 22.57 -4.08 -15.32
C TRP A 211 21.44 -4.80 -14.58
N ASP A 212 21.56 -6.12 -14.54
CA ASP A 212 20.85 -6.99 -13.62
C ASP A 212 21.88 -7.69 -12.72
N ASP A 213 21.65 -8.94 -12.28
CA ASP A 213 22.54 -9.64 -11.36
C ASP A 213 23.79 -10.24 -12.05
N HIS A 214 23.67 -10.80 -13.25
CA HIS A 214 24.81 -11.46 -13.91
C HIS A 214 25.87 -10.50 -14.50
N ASP A 215 25.51 -9.27 -14.89
CA ASP A 215 26.45 -8.20 -15.28
C ASP A 215 26.85 -7.25 -14.13
N PHE A 216 26.07 -7.16 -13.04
CA PHE A 216 26.57 -6.59 -11.79
C PHE A 216 27.61 -7.51 -11.13
N GLY A 217 27.46 -8.83 -11.29
CA GLY A 217 28.58 -9.76 -11.22
C GLY A 217 28.28 -11.17 -10.72
N ARG A 218 27.07 -11.50 -10.22
CA ARG A 218 26.64 -12.87 -9.82
C ARG A 218 25.11 -12.97 -9.70
N ASN A 219 24.52 -14.07 -10.19
CA ASN A 219 23.12 -14.48 -9.98
C ASN A 219 22.57 -14.21 -8.56
N ASP A 220 21.38 -13.61 -8.47
CA ASP A 220 20.57 -13.25 -7.29
C ASP A 220 21.37 -12.49 -6.18
N THR A 221 22.31 -11.61 -6.54
CA THR A 221 23.11 -10.82 -5.57
C THR A 221 22.72 -9.35 -5.39
N ASP A 222 23.06 -8.81 -4.22
CA ASP A 222 22.80 -7.44 -3.77
C ASP A 222 24.08 -6.59 -3.63
N GLY A 223 23.91 -5.33 -3.20
CA GLY A 223 24.97 -4.32 -3.11
C GLY A 223 26.08 -4.63 -2.11
N ASN A 224 26.01 -5.70 -1.32
CA ASN A 224 27.09 -6.17 -0.47
C ASN A 224 28.09 -7.08 -1.20
N LEU A 225 27.91 -7.35 -2.51
CA LEU A 225 28.82 -8.13 -3.34
C LEU A 225 30.25 -7.53 -3.38
N PRO A 226 31.28 -8.25 -2.88
CA PRO A 226 32.66 -7.75 -2.90
C PRO A 226 33.23 -7.64 -4.32
N GLY A 227 33.83 -6.49 -4.64
CA GLY A 227 34.37 -6.21 -5.97
C GLY A 227 33.40 -5.53 -6.93
N LYS A 228 32.18 -5.14 -6.51
CA LYS A 228 31.18 -4.45 -7.36
C LYS A 228 31.70 -3.16 -8.00
N GLU A 229 32.65 -2.50 -7.35
CA GLU A 229 33.42 -1.36 -7.87
C GLU A 229 34.14 -1.66 -9.19
N ASN A 230 34.63 -2.89 -9.40
CA ASN A 230 35.15 -3.32 -10.70
C ASN A 230 34.02 -3.46 -11.74
N SER A 231 32.82 -3.85 -11.32
CA SER A 231 31.66 -3.97 -12.21
C SER A 231 31.20 -2.60 -12.69
N ARG A 232 31.16 -1.60 -11.79
CA ARG A 232 30.94 -0.20 -12.18
C ARG A 232 32.03 0.29 -13.12
N HIS A 233 33.30 -0.07 -12.89
CA HIS A 233 34.40 0.32 -13.77
C HIS A 233 34.21 -0.25 -15.19
N ALA A 234 34.07 -1.57 -15.32
CA ALA A 234 33.87 -2.24 -16.60
C ALA A 234 32.58 -1.81 -17.31
N PHE A 235 31.49 -1.56 -16.57
CA PHE A 235 30.27 -1.03 -17.15
C PHE A 235 30.52 0.35 -17.80
N ILE A 236 31.23 1.25 -17.12
CA ILE A 236 31.52 2.60 -17.64
C ILE A 236 32.48 2.56 -18.84
N GLU A 237 33.47 1.66 -18.85
CA GLU A 237 34.36 1.47 -20.01
C GLU A 237 33.58 1.12 -21.30
N TYR A 238 32.47 0.37 -21.19
CA TYR A 238 31.75 -0.20 -22.33
C TYR A 238 30.43 0.49 -22.71
N HIS A 239 29.97 1.51 -21.96
CA HIS A 239 28.68 2.17 -22.21
C HIS A 239 28.78 3.70 -22.28
N ALA A 240 28.48 4.27 -23.45
CA ALA A 240 28.33 5.72 -23.65
C ALA A 240 26.94 6.25 -23.19
N ASN A 241 26.52 5.86 -21.98
CA ASN A 241 25.34 6.38 -21.30
C ASN A 241 25.44 7.92 -21.06
N PRO A 242 24.33 8.63 -20.76
CA PRO A 242 24.34 10.05 -20.42
C PRO A 242 25.13 10.34 -19.13
N SER A 243 25.00 9.47 -18.14
CA SER A 243 25.68 9.52 -16.84
C SER A 243 25.84 8.11 -16.27
N ALA A 244 26.55 7.98 -15.15
CA ALA A 244 26.61 6.77 -14.35
C ALA A 244 26.48 7.10 -12.86
N GLY A 245 25.24 7.07 -12.35
CA GLY A 245 24.94 7.35 -10.94
C GLY A 245 25.24 8.80 -10.54
N ASP A 246 25.79 9.00 -9.34
CA ASP A 246 26.27 10.30 -8.85
C ASP A 246 27.70 10.66 -9.31
N GLY A 247 28.27 9.87 -10.23
CA GLY A 247 29.66 9.95 -10.66
C GLY A 247 30.62 9.07 -9.84
N VAL A 248 30.30 8.78 -8.58
CA VAL A 248 31.12 7.95 -7.67
C VAL A 248 30.54 6.55 -7.51
N GLN A 249 29.23 6.42 -7.31
CA GLN A 249 28.52 5.18 -7.07
C GLN A 249 27.30 5.01 -7.99
N GLY A 250 27.03 3.76 -8.34
CA GLY A 250 25.92 3.34 -9.18
C GLY A 250 26.03 3.73 -10.65
N ILE A 251 25.12 3.20 -11.46
CA ILE A 251 25.07 3.46 -12.91
C ILE A 251 23.77 4.13 -13.38
N TYR A 252 22.84 4.43 -12.46
CA TYR A 252 21.54 5.01 -12.78
C TYR A 252 21.66 6.29 -13.61
N THR A 253 20.77 6.46 -14.59
CA THR A 253 20.84 7.52 -15.59
C THR A 253 19.47 7.75 -16.24
N SER A 254 19.32 8.84 -17.00
CA SER A 254 18.09 9.12 -17.73
C SER A 254 18.37 9.81 -19.06
N PHE A 255 17.56 9.48 -20.07
CA PHE A 255 17.62 10.11 -21.39
C PHE A 255 16.22 10.46 -21.90
N ARG A 256 16.11 11.53 -22.69
CA ARG A 256 14.88 11.92 -23.40
C ARG A 256 15.09 11.81 -24.91
N ARG A 257 14.07 11.32 -25.61
CA ARG A 257 14.01 11.35 -27.09
C ARG A 257 12.60 11.80 -27.48
N GLY A 258 12.46 13.06 -27.90
CA GLY A 258 11.18 13.70 -28.18
C GLY A 258 10.21 13.64 -26.98
N PRO A 259 9.05 12.97 -27.11
CA PRO A 259 7.98 13.00 -26.12
C PRO A 259 8.14 12.03 -24.94
N VAL A 260 9.15 11.15 -24.97
CA VAL A 260 9.41 10.13 -23.95
C VAL A 260 10.76 10.35 -23.26
N GLU A 261 10.76 10.17 -21.94
CA GLU A 261 11.97 10.17 -21.10
C GLU A 261 12.05 8.85 -20.33
N VAL A 262 13.22 8.22 -20.35
CA VAL A 262 13.48 6.92 -19.74
C VAL A 262 14.44 7.13 -18.58
N PHE A 263 14.06 6.63 -17.39
CA PHE A 263 14.88 6.58 -16.19
C PHE A 263 15.35 5.14 -16.00
N LEU A 264 16.64 4.91 -16.20
CA LEU A 264 17.32 3.64 -15.98
C LEU A 264 17.78 3.61 -14.52
N LEU A 265 17.20 2.69 -13.75
CA LEU A 265 17.49 2.52 -12.33
C LEU A 265 18.56 1.45 -12.13
N ASP A 266 19.32 1.61 -11.06
CA ASP A 266 20.31 0.66 -10.56
C ASP A 266 19.72 -0.03 -9.32
N THR A 267 19.18 -1.23 -9.52
CA THR A 267 18.61 -2.07 -8.46
C THR A 267 19.64 -2.97 -7.77
N ARG A 268 20.95 -2.72 -7.96
CA ARG A 268 22.04 -3.58 -7.47
C ARG A 268 22.97 -2.86 -6.51
N THR A 269 23.58 -1.72 -6.89
CA THR A 269 24.69 -1.09 -6.12
C THR A 269 24.39 -0.85 -4.65
N PHE A 270 23.15 -0.44 -4.35
CA PHE A 270 22.72 0.01 -3.02
C PHE A 270 21.80 -1.00 -2.32
N ALA A 271 21.42 -2.08 -3.00
CA ALA A 271 20.51 -3.08 -2.47
C ALA A 271 21.10 -3.69 -1.18
N ALA A 272 20.35 -3.59 -0.09
CA ALA A 272 20.76 -4.01 1.25
C ALA A 272 22.08 -3.42 1.82
N THR A 273 22.61 -2.32 1.27
CA THR A 273 23.83 -1.68 1.84
C THR A 273 23.55 -0.65 2.93
N GLU A 274 22.36 -0.04 2.93
CA GLU A 274 21.95 0.96 3.91
C GLU A 274 20.44 0.85 4.26
N PRO A 275 19.97 1.46 5.37
CA PRO A 275 18.55 1.53 5.68
C PRO A 275 17.74 2.29 4.62
N SER A 276 16.50 1.89 4.40
CA SER A 276 15.60 2.60 3.48
C SER A 276 15.25 4.01 4.00
N PRO A 277 15.25 5.04 3.13
CA PRO A 277 14.77 6.38 3.48
C PRO A 277 13.26 6.43 3.79
N PHE A 278 12.49 5.37 3.52
CA PHE A 278 11.05 5.30 3.83
C PHE A 278 10.72 4.41 5.04
N GLU A 279 11.54 3.39 5.30
CA GLU A 279 11.44 2.53 6.48
C GLU A 279 12.85 2.23 7.05
N PRO A 280 13.38 3.07 7.96
CA PRO A 280 14.75 2.94 8.46
C PRO A 280 15.09 1.67 9.27
N GLN A 281 14.13 0.76 9.45
CA GLN A 281 14.32 -0.56 10.06
C GLN A 281 14.43 -1.69 9.01
N ARG A 282 14.34 -1.35 7.71
CA ARG A 282 14.46 -2.27 6.57
C ARG A 282 15.59 -1.81 5.63
N PRO A 283 16.22 -2.73 4.87
CA PRO A 283 17.20 -2.37 3.84
C PRO A 283 16.56 -1.53 2.72
N THR A 284 17.36 -0.68 2.07
CA THR A 284 17.01 -0.01 0.81
C THR A 284 17.22 -0.94 -0.40
N LEU A 285 16.57 -0.61 -1.53
CA LEU A 285 16.88 -1.16 -2.84
C LEU A 285 17.72 -0.16 -3.66
N LEU A 286 17.24 1.08 -3.79
CA LEU A 286 17.88 2.06 -4.68
C LEU A 286 18.94 2.93 -3.98
N GLY A 287 18.93 3.03 -2.65
CA GLY A 287 19.79 3.96 -1.91
C GLY A 287 19.28 5.41 -1.93
N ALA A 288 19.53 6.12 -0.84
CA ALA A 288 19.03 7.48 -0.62
C ALA A 288 19.56 8.49 -1.66
N GLY A 289 20.72 8.22 -2.27
CA GLY A 289 21.27 9.01 -3.38
C GLY A 289 20.40 8.94 -4.64
N GLN A 290 20.18 7.73 -5.15
CA GLN A 290 19.34 7.46 -6.32
C GLN A 290 17.89 7.92 -6.12
N TRP A 291 17.34 7.73 -4.91
CA TRP A 291 16.00 8.20 -4.56
C TRP A 291 15.83 9.72 -4.72
N ARG A 292 16.81 10.52 -4.28
CA ARG A 292 16.78 11.98 -4.48
C ARG A 292 16.92 12.36 -5.96
N TRP A 293 17.76 11.64 -6.70
CA TRP A 293 17.93 11.85 -8.14
C TRP A 293 16.63 11.54 -8.91
N LEU A 294 15.98 10.42 -8.62
CA LEU A 294 14.75 10.00 -9.30
C LEU A 294 13.58 10.94 -9.01
N GLU A 295 13.43 11.42 -7.77
CA GLU A 295 12.43 12.45 -7.44
C GLU A 295 12.70 13.75 -8.21
N ALA A 296 13.95 14.22 -8.24
CA ALA A 296 14.32 15.44 -8.95
C ALA A 296 14.09 15.32 -10.46
N GLY A 297 14.48 14.20 -11.08
CA GLY A 297 14.31 13.92 -12.50
C GLY A 297 12.84 13.84 -12.91
N LEU A 298 12.02 13.05 -12.21
CA LEU A 298 10.58 12.95 -12.48
C LEU A 298 9.87 14.31 -12.35
N LYS A 299 10.28 15.13 -11.37
CA LYS A 299 9.74 16.47 -11.13
C LYS A 299 10.17 17.50 -12.18
N ALA A 300 11.35 17.35 -12.78
CA ALA A 300 11.87 18.22 -13.84
C ALA A 300 11.35 17.83 -15.24
N SER A 301 11.05 16.54 -15.46
CA SER A 301 10.68 15.99 -16.76
C SER A 301 9.37 16.56 -17.32
N SER A 302 9.45 17.36 -18.39
CA SER A 302 8.29 17.78 -19.18
C SER A 302 7.83 16.76 -20.24
N ALA A 303 8.44 15.56 -20.28
CA ALA A 303 8.07 14.52 -21.24
C ALA A 303 6.62 14.02 -21.04
N THR A 304 5.93 13.71 -22.14
CA THR A 304 4.53 13.23 -22.16
C THR A 304 4.43 11.80 -21.61
N PHE A 305 5.47 11.00 -21.83
CA PHE A 305 5.61 9.65 -21.27
C PHE A 305 6.91 9.54 -20.48
N LYS A 306 6.87 8.78 -19.39
CA LYS A 306 8.00 8.53 -18.48
C LYS A 306 8.13 7.02 -18.30
N VAL A 307 9.25 6.44 -18.67
CA VAL A 307 9.49 5.00 -18.47
C VAL A 307 10.46 4.83 -17.33
N LEU A 308 10.08 4.06 -16.30
CA LEU A 308 10.97 3.62 -15.24
C LEU A 308 11.40 2.19 -15.55
N ALA A 309 12.70 1.95 -15.66
CA ALA A 309 13.24 0.70 -16.18
C ALA A 309 14.44 0.20 -15.37
N CYS A 310 14.48 -1.11 -15.11
CA CYS A 310 15.58 -1.84 -14.47
C CYS A 310 15.55 -3.31 -14.91
N GLY A 311 16.59 -4.09 -14.60
CA GLY A 311 16.59 -5.53 -14.85
C GLY A 311 15.54 -6.27 -14.00
N MET A 312 15.55 -6.04 -12.70
CA MET A 312 14.64 -6.69 -11.75
C MET A 312 13.15 -6.32 -11.94
N ILE A 313 12.25 -7.29 -11.77
CA ILE A 313 10.78 -7.13 -11.95
C ILE A 313 10.09 -6.33 -10.83
N TRP A 314 9.04 -5.57 -11.19
CA TRP A 314 8.30 -4.67 -10.30
C TRP A 314 7.18 -5.34 -9.47
N ASN A 315 7.15 -6.66 -9.44
CA ASN A 315 6.13 -7.48 -8.78
C ASN A 315 6.78 -8.50 -7.80
N GLU A 316 6.18 -9.68 -7.64
CA GLU A 316 6.59 -10.73 -6.68
C GLU A 316 7.25 -11.93 -7.36
N ALA A 317 7.83 -12.84 -6.58
CA ALA A 317 8.58 -13.99 -7.07
C ALA A 317 7.79 -14.81 -8.10
N THR A 318 8.27 -14.85 -9.34
CA THR A 318 7.70 -15.69 -10.40
C THR A 318 8.00 -17.17 -10.22
N ARG A 319 8.96 -17.53 -9.35
CA ARG A 319 9.35 -18.91 -9.03
C ARG A 319 9.69 -19.04 -7.54
N PRO A 320 9.43 -20.19 -6.89
CA PRO A 320 9.76 -20.39 -5.48
C PRO A 320 11.23 -20.10 -5.17
N ASN A 321 11.49 -19.45 -4.03
CA ASN A 321 12.81 -19.10 -3.53
C ASN A 321 13.66 -18.15 -4.38
N LYS A 322 13.13 -17.48 -5.42
CA LYS A 322 13.80 -16.29 -5.99
C LYS A 322 13.54 -15.08 -5.07
N PRO A 323 14.55 -14.49 -4.42
CA PRO A 323 14.38 -13.30 -3.57
C PRO A 323 14.38 -11.99 -4.37
N ASP A 324 14.73 -12.08 -5.65
CA ASP A 324 15.18 -10.96 -6.45
C ASP A 324 14.01 -10.35 -7.26
N HIS A 325 13.23 -9.53 -6.58
CA HIS A 325 12.09 -8.81 -7.15
C HIS A 325 11.77 -7.60 -6.26
N TRP A 326 11.13 -6.56 -6.81
CA TRP A 326 10.80 -5.35 -6.05
C TRP A 326 9.92 -5.62 -4.81
N MET A 327 9.13 -6.71 -4.78
CA MET A 327 8.37 -7.09 -3.57
C MET A 327 9.21 -7.65 -2.40
N SER A 328 10.53 -7.82 -2.54
CA SER A 328 11.44 -8.00 -1.39
C SER A 328 11.77 -6.66 -0.70
N TYR A 329 11.48 -5.55 -1.39
CA TYR A 329 11.57 -4.18 -0.90
C TYR A 329 10.21 -3.47 -1.06
N PRO A 330 9.11 -4.04 -0.51
CA PRO A 330 7.75 -3.58 -0.80
C PRO A 330 7.51 -2.13 -0.35
N HIS A 331 8.18 -1.72 0.73
CA HIS A 331 8.22 -0.35 1.25
C HIS A 331 8.78 0.65 0.23
N GLU A 332 9.83 0.27 -0.51
CA GLU A 332 10.43 1.09 -1.57
C GLU A 332 9.58 1.09 -2.85
N ARG A 333 9.03 -0.07 -3.24
CA ARG A 333 8.07 -0.19 -4.35
C ARG A 333 6.85 0.70 -4.16
N GLU A 334 6.22 0.63 -2.98
CA GLU A 334 5.09 1.50 -2.66
C GLU A 334 5.49 2.98 -2.54
N ALA A 335 6.68 3.30 -2.01
CA ALA A 335 7.18 4.67 -1.97
C ALA A 335 7.34 5.25 -3.38
N LEU A 336 7.75 4.43 -4.36
CA LEU A 336 7.87 4.84 -5.76
C LEU A 336 6.50 5.13 -6.36
N PHE A 337 5.52 4.26 -6.11
CA PHE A 337 4.15 4.47 -6.57
C PHE A 337 3.55 5.74 -5.91
N ARG A 338 3.72 5.92 -4.59
CA ARG A 338 3.33 7.14 -3.86
C ARG A 338 4.02 8.40 -4.39
N MET A 339 5.29 8.31 -4.81
CA MET A 339 6.02 9.43 -5.41
C MET A 339 5.42 9.88 -6.75
N VAL A 340 4.95 8.95 -7.59
CA VAL A 340 4.23 9.28 -8.85
C VAL A 340 3.00 10.15 -8.56
N ALA A 341 2.18 9.77 -7.56
CA ALA A 341 1.02 10.56 -7.14
C ALA A 341 1.39 11.89 -6.49
N ARG A 342 2.39 11.90 -5.60
CA ARG A 342 2.84 13.07 -4.82
C ARG A 342 3.44 14.17 -5.71
N LEU A 343 4.21 13.79 -6.73
CA LEU A 343 4.73 14.72 -7.74
C LEU A 343 3.68 15.13 -8.79
N GLY A 344 2.53 14.45 -8.84
CA GLY A 344 1.49 14.68 -9.83
C GLY A 344 1.89 14.31 -11.27
N VAL A 345 2.90 13.45 -11.44
CA VAL A 345 3.47 13.12 -12.75
C VAL A 345 2.59 12.12 -13.50
N SER A 346 2.25 12.47 -14.74
CA SER A 346 1.48 11.63 -15.66
C SER A 346 2.38 10.96 -16.70
N GLY A 347 1.87 9.93 -17.35
CA GLY A 347 2.59 9.19 -18.40
C GLY A 347 3.56 8.12 -17.88
N VAL A 348 3.54 7.77 -16.59
CA VAL A 348 4.49 6.81 -16.00
C VAL A 348 4.12 5.36 -16.35
N MET A 349 5.10 4.62 -16.87
CA MET A 349 5.04 3.17 -17.12
C MET A 349 6.31 2.49 -16.58
N LEU A 350 6.22 1.20 -16.29
CA LEU A 350 7.30 0.39 -15.73
C LEU A 350 7.80 -0.64 -16.75
N VAL A 351 9.09 -0.92 -16.78
CA VAL A 351 9.72 -1.96 -17.63
C VAL A 351 10.73 -2.79 -16.82
N GLY A 352 10.73 -4.11 -17.02
CA GLY A 352 11.58 -5.10 -16.32
C GLY A 352 12.09 -6.24 -17.23
N GLY A 353 13.02 -7.04 -16.71
CA GLY A 353 13.80 -8.09 -17.40
C GLY A 353 13.74 -9.47 -16.71
N ASP A 354 14.88 -9.94 -16.20
CA ASP A 354 15.13 -11.16 -15.37
C ASP A 354 14.42 -12.50 -15.74
N VAL A 355 13.09 -12.60 -15.64
CA VAL A 355 12.37 -13.88 -15.43
C VAL A 355 12.35 -14.89 -16.59
N HIS A 356 13.03 -14.60 -17.70
CA HIS A 356 13.04 -15.37 -18.95
C HIS A 356 11.63 -15.66 -19.51
N ARG A 357 10.70 -14.69 -19.38
CA ARG A 357 9.36 -14.70 -19.99
C ARG A 357 8.89 -13.27 -20.30
N SER A 358 8.18 -13.08 -21.40
CA SER A 358 7.57 -11.79 -21.75
C SER A 358 6.22 -11.66 -21.05
N ARG A 359 5.97 -10.58 -20.30
CA ARG A 359 4.74 -10.41 -19.50
C ARG A 359 4.18 -8.98 -19.57
N LEU A 360 2.87 -8.84 -19.36
CA LEU A 360 2.19 -7.55 -19.15
C LEU A 360 1.38 -7.62 -17.85
N LEU A 361 1.64 -6.69 -16.94
CA LEU A 361 0.89 -6.52 -15.68
C LEU A 361 0.24 -5.13 -15.61
N ARG A 362 -0.90 -5.04 -14.95
CA ARG A 362 -1.65 -3.80 -14.70
C ARG A 362 -1.82 -3.61 -13.19
N HIS A 363 -0.82 -3.02 -12.53
CA HIS A 363 -0.85 -2.78 -11.09
C HIS A 363 -2.07 -1.91 -10.73
N PRO A 364 -2.90 -2.31 -9.74
CA PRO A 364 -4.05 -1.54 -9.26
C PRO A 364 -3.59 -0.38 -8.37
N ALA A 365 -2.82 0.53 -8.96
CA ALA A 365 -2.14 1.64 -8.29
C ALA A 365 -2.97 2.96 -8.30
N GLN A 366 -4.27 2.90 -8.58
CA GLN A 366 -5.16 4.07 -8.58
C GLN A 366 -5.03 4.91 -7.31
N ASP A 367 -5.04 4.26 -6.15
CA ASP A 367 -5.03 4.94 -4.85
C ASP A 367 -3.61 5.35 -4.40
N THR A 368 -2.57 4.73 -4.94
CA THR A 368 -1.16 4.96 -4.55
C THR A 368 -0.39 5.83 -5.55
N ALA A 369 -0.48 5.55 -6.86
CA ALA A 369 0.12 6.31 -7.97
C ALA A 369 -0.85 7.28 -8.67
N GLY A 370 -2.15 7.20 -8.38
CA GLY A 370 -3.16 8.10 -8.95
C GLY A 370 -3.78 7.60 -10.26
N TYR A 371 -3.29 6.47 -10.82
CA TYR A 371 -3.78 5.76 -12.01
C TYR A 371 -3.20 4.33 -12.03
N ALA A 372 -3.60 3.49 -12.99
CA ALA A 372 -3.02 2.14 -13.13
C ALA A 372 -1.59 2.23 -13.69
N LEU A 373 -0.61 1.64 -12.99
CA LEU A 373 0.74 1.49 -13.54
C LEU A 373 0.82 0.19 -14.36
N TRP A 374 1.14 0.34 -15.64
CA TRP A 374 1.42 -0.78 -16.53
C TRP A 374 2.90 -1.17 -16.42
N GLU A 375 3.15 -2.45 -16.16
CA GLU A 375 4.48 -3.05 -16.16
C GLU A 375 4.64 -3.99 -17.35
N TRP A 376 5.71 -3.79 -18.10
CA TRP A 376 6.13 -4.65 -19.19
C TRP A 376 7.37 -5.43 -18.80
N ILE A 377 7.36 -6.74 -18.95
CA ILE A 377 8.54 -7.59 -18.70
C ILE A 377 8.99 -8.17 -20.03
N THR A 378 10.28 -8.08 -20.33
CA THR A 378 10.85 -8.32 -21.67
C THR A 378 12.13 -9.15 -21.64
N SER A 379 12.02 -10.35 -21.10
CA SER A 379 13.03 -11.41 -21.18
C SER A 379 12.45 -12.64 -21.90
N PRO A 380 13.27 -13.52 -22.50
CA PRO A 380 14.70 -13.41 -22.74
C PRO A 380 15.02 -13.10 -24.22
N MET A 381 16.07 -12.31 -24.47
CA MET A 381 16.60 -12.13 -25.83
C MET A 381 17.32 -13.38 -26.35
N HIS A 382 17.84 -14.24 -25.47
CA HIS A 382 18.46 -15.53 -25.83
C HIS A 382 17.45 -16.70 -25.95
N GLY A 383 17.87 -17.80 -26.59
CA GLY A 383 17.04 -18.95 -26.94
C GLY A 383 16.68 -19.91 -25.79
N SER A 384 16.29 -19.43 -24.61
CA SER A 384 16.00 -20.26 -23.44
C SER A 384 15.02 -19.57 -22.49
N VAL A 385 13.92 -20.23 -22.13
CA VAL A 385 12.86 -19.71 -21.24
C VAL A 385 12.81 -20.48 -19.92
N ILE A 386 12.24 -19.89 -18.87
CA ILE A 386 12.02 -20.55 -17.57
C ILE A 386 10.53 -20.89 -17.42
N GLU A 387 10.18 -22.16 -17.62
CA GLU A 387 8.78 -22.61 -17.48
C GLU A 387 8.26 -22.48 -16.04
N ALA A 388 9.13 -22.61 -15.04
CA ALA A 388 8.78 -22.40 -13.64
C ALA A 388 8.46 -20.93 -13.28
N ALA A 389 8.61 -19.99 -14.23
CA ALA A 389 8.23 -18.59 -14.08
C ALA A 389 6.81 -18.28 -14.64
N ASP A 390 6.10 -19.29 -15.16
CA ASP A 390 4.67 -19.20 -15.52
C ASP A 390 3.76 -19.18 -14.27
N ALA A 391 4.00 -18.20 -13.41
CA ALA A 391 3.27 -18.05 -12.15
C ALA A 391 2.07 -17.11 -12.29
N PRO A 392 0.87 -17.51 -11.81
CA PRO A 392 -0.30 -16.64 -11.81
C PRO A 392 -0.08 -15.48 -10.84
N HIS A 393 -0.47 -14.27 -11.24
CA HIS A 393 -0.38 -13.05 -10.44
C HIS A 393 -1.68 -12.24 -10.60
N PRO A 394 -2.27 -11.66 -9.54
CA PRO A 394 -3.58 -11.01 -9.61
C PRO A 394 -3.66 -9.78 -10.53
N ALA A 395 -2.52 -9.17 -10.87
CA ALA A 395 -2.44 -8.08 -11.83
C ALA A 395 -1.97 -8.50 -13.25
N LEU A 396 -1.79 -9.80 -13.51
CA LEU A 396 -1.33 -10.32 -14.80
C LEU A 396 -2.40 -10.12 -15.89
N VAL A 397 -1.97 -9.67 -17.07
CA VAL A 397 -2.85 -9.46 -18.23
C VAL A 397 -2.42 -10.36 -19.40
N HIS A 398 -1.12 -10.46 -19.66
CA HIS A 398 -0.55 -11.39 -20.63
C HIS A 398 0.76 -12.00 -20.12
N ASP A 399 1.03 -13.23 -20.58
CA ASP A 399 2.26 -13.98 -20.37
C ASP A 399 2.60 -14.71 -21.66
N ALA A 400 3.88 -14.75 -22.03
CA ALA A 400 4.40 -15.55 -23.14
C ALA A 400 5.81 -16.08 -22.78
N GLY A 401 5.89 -17.39 -22.58
CA GLY A 401 7.16 -18.15 -22.50
C GLY A 401 7.80 -18.38 -23.88
N GLU A 402 7.94 -17.33 -24.68
CA GLU A 402 8.57 -17.38 -26.01
C GLU A 402 10.06 -16.99 -25.91
N PRO A 403 10.99 -17.80 -26.45
CA PRO A 403 12.40 -17.44 -26.53
C PRO A 403 12.69 -16.38 -27.61
N ASN A 404 13.81 -15.68 -27.49
CA ASN A 404 14.24 -14.67 -28.47
C ASN A 404 13.20 -13.56 -28.68
N ALA A 405 12.68 -13.04 -27.56
CA ALA A 405 11.67 -11.99 -27.50
C ALA A 405 12.28 -10.62 -27.12
N PHE A 406 11.58 -9.54 -27.47
CA PHE A 406 11.86 -8.18 -27.04
C PHE A 406 10.59 -7.33 -27.03
N LEU A 407 10.61 -6.21 -26.30
CA LEU A 407 9.52 -5.23 -26.25
C LEU A 407 9.83 -4.06 -27.18
N LEU A 408 8.90 -3.75 -28.09
CA LEU A 408 8.89 -2.49 -28.83
C LEU A 408 7.84 -1.55 -28.22
N MET A 409 8.27 -0.42 -27.65
CA MET A 409 7.35 0.65 -27.23
C MET A 409 7.36 1.79 -28.24
N SER A 410 6.21 2.04 -28.87
CA SER A 410 5.97 3.20 -29.75
C SER A 410 5.21 4.28 -28.99
N PHE A 411 5.76 5.49 -28.92
CA PHE A 411 5.16 6.67 -28.29
C PHE A 411 4.78 7.67 -29.37
N ASP A 412 3.49 7.99 -29.51
CA ASP A 412 2.93 8.85 -30.54
C ASP A 412 2.22 10.05 -29.89
N THR A 413 2.77 11.25 -30.11
CA THR A 413 2.16 12.54 -29.73
C THR A 413 1.62 13.33 -30.93
N THR A 414 1.60 12.73 -32.12
CA THR A 414 0.93 13.28 -33.31
C THR A 414 -0.59 13.05 -33.27
N CYS A 415 -1.04 12.02 -32.55
CA CYS A 415 -2.44 11.73 -32.26
C CYS A 415 -2.94 12.38 -30.96
N SER A 416 -4.27 12.45 -30.79
CA SER A 416 -4.93 13.02 -29.61
C SER A 416 -6.12 12.14 -29.19
N PRO A 417 -6.16 11.60 -27.96
CA PRO A 417 -5.07 11.64 -26.97
C PRO A 417 -3.81 10.92 -27.48
N ALA A 418 -2.65 11.36 -27.00
CA ALA A 418 -1.37 10.71 -27.30
C ALA A 418 -1.37 9.25 -26.83
N LEU A 419 -0.66 8.38 -27.54
CA LEU A 419 -0.67 6.92 -27.31
C LEU A 419 0.73 6.37 -27.05
N ALA A 420 0.87 5.55 -26.01
CA ALA A 420 1.94 4.58 -25.89
C ALA A 420 1.42 3.22 -26.36
N THR A 421 2.19 2.50 -27.18
CA THR A 421 1.86 1.15 -27.64
C THR A 421 3.06 0.24 -27.40
N GLY A 422 2.95 -0.67 -26.44
CA GLY A 422 3.91 -1.76 -26.26
C GLY A 422 3.50 -2.98 -27.06
N GLN A 423 4.47 -3.63 -27.70
CA GLN A 423 4.32 -4.88 -28.44
C GLN A 423 5.45 -5.83 -28.01
N ALA A 424 5.11 -6.99 -27.45
CA ALA A 424 6.07 -8.07 -27.26
C ALA A 424 6.22 -8.83 -28.58
N LEU A 425 7.43 -8.87 -29.13
CA LEU A 425 7.74 -9.40 -30.45
C LEU A 425 8.81 -10.50 -30.36
N ASN A 426 8.63 -11.61 -31.07
CA ASN A 426 9.70 -12.60 -31.24
C ASN A 426 10.65 -12.20 -32.39
N ALA A 427 11.76 -12.93 -32.53
CA ALA A 427 12.76 -12.67 -33.56
C ALA A 427 12.29 -12.92 -35.02
N ALA A 428 11.32 -13.81 -35.24
CA ALA A 428 10.67 -13.99 -36.54
C ALA A 428 9.85 -12.73 -36.91
N GLY A 429 9.21 -12.16 -35.90
CA GLY A 429 8.52 -10.88 -35.93
C GLY A 429 7.04 -10.93 -35.59
N ASP A 430 6.57 -12.06 -35.08
CA ASP A 430 5.19 -12.26 -34.62
C ASP A 430 4.93 -11.43 -33.37
N GLU A 431 3.69 -10.96 -33.20
CA GLU A 431 3.24 -10.27 -31.99
C GLU A 431 2.70 -11.29 -30.99
N LEU A 432 3.38 -11.39 -29.84
CA LEU A 432 3.02 -12.29 -28.75
C LEU A 432 1.83 -11.71 -27.97
N PHE A 433 1.89 -10.41 -27.69
CA PHE A 433 0.79 -9.59 -27.22
C PHE A 433 1.12 -8.09 -27.43
N SER A 434 0.09 -7.25 -27.47
CA SER A 434 0.25 -5.80 -27.43
C SER A 434 -0.81 -5.13 -26.57
N ARG A 435 -0.48 -3.92 -26.10
CA ARG A 435 -1.40 -3.03 -25.38
C ARG A 435 -1.11 -1.59 -25.79
N ARG A 436 -2.18 -0.91 -26.20
CA ARG A 436 -2.21 0.55 -26.33
C ARG A 436 -2.67 1.14 -25.01
N VAL A 437 -2.00 2.20 -24.57
CA VAL A 437 -2.33 2.96 -23.37
C VAL A 437 -2.32 4.43 -23.77
N SER A 438 -3.46 5.09 -23.61
CA SER A 438 -3.56 6.53 -23.83
C SER A 438 -2.87 7.31 -22.71
N VAL A 439 -2.39 8.52 -23.01
CA VAL A 439 -1.90 9.44 -21.98
C VAL A 439 -2.97 9.78 -20.94
N ASP A 440 -4.26 9.66 -21.29
CA ASP A 440 -5.38 9.84 -20.36
C ASP A 440 -5.57 8.66 -19.40
N GLU A 441 -5.29 7.40 -19.81
CA GLU A 441 -5.17 6.27 -18.89
C GLU A 441 -3.97 6.39 -17.93
N LEU A 442 -2.97 7.20 -18.30
CA LEU A 442 -1.76 7.49 -17.52
C LEU A 442 -1.80 8.88 -16.85
N ARG A 443 -2.98 9.49 -16.76
CA ARG A 443 -3.22 10.72 -15.98
C ARG A 443 -4.02 10.35 -14.74
N SER A 444 -3.68 10.99 -13.62
CA SER A 444 -4.65 11.08 -12.54
C SER A 444 -5.79 12.02 -12.96
N ASP A 445 -7.03 11.68 -12.61
CA ASP A 445 -8.25 12.44 -12.97
C ASP A 445 -8.23 13.93 -12.53
N ARG A 446 -7.25 14.31 -11.72
CA ARG A 446 -6.92 15.67 -11.28
C ARG A 446 -6.43 16.59 -12.42
N GLY A 447 -6.12 16.06 -13.61
CA GLY A 447 -5.47 16.78 -14.72
C GLY A 447 -6.35 17.74 -15.56
N GLY A 448 -7.67 17.76 -15.39
CA GLY A 448 -8.60 18.46 -16.29
C GLY A 448 -9.30 19.70 -15.71
N ARG A 449 -8.90 20.90 -16.16
CA ARG A 449 -9.62 22.20 -16.02
C ARG A 449 -10.48 22.41 -14.75
N SER A 450 -9.84 22.84 -13.66
CA SER A 450 -10.40 23.78 -12.65
C SER A 450 -11.92 23.67 -12.34
N ARG A 451 -12.35 22.49 -11.87
CA ARG A 451 -13.61 22.29 -11.12
C ARG A 451 -13.48 21.35 -9.93
N LEU A 452 -12.27 21.14 -9.43
CA LEU A 452 -12.09 20.89 -8.00
C LEU A 452 -12.42 22.19 -7.24
N PRO A 453 -12.89 22.12 -5.98
CA PRO A 453 -13.01 23.29 -5.12
C PRO A 453 -11.66 24.01 -4.95
N GLN A 454 -11.71 25.21 -4.37
CA GLN A 454 -10.50 25.86 -3.82
C GLN A 454 -9.77 24.91 -2.88
N LEU A 455 -8.48 25.17 -2.64
CA LEU A 455 -7.62 24.48 -1.66
C LEU A 455 -8.23 24.50 -0.25
N SER A 456 -9.14 23.56 0.03
CA SER A 456 -9.37 23.02 1.36
C SER A 456 -8.38 21.88 1.56
N ALA A 457 -7.68 21.87 2.70
CA ALA A 457 -6.79 20.77 3.05
C ALA A 457 -7.50 19.41 2.91
N ARG A 458 -6.75 18.35 2.55
CA ARG A 458 -7.21 16.97 2.78
C ARG A 458 -7.61 16.90 4.25
N LYS A 459 -8.88 16.55 4.52
CA LYS A 459 -9.38 16.55 5.90
C LYS A 459 -8.62 15.44 6.65
N PRO A 460 -8.06 15.73 7.84
CA PRO A 460 -7.25 14.76 8.57
C PRO A 460 -8.04 13.51 8.92
N LEU A 461 -7.32 12.41 9.16
CA LEU A 461 -7.88 11.19 9.74
C LEU A 461 -8.57 11.54 11.06
N LYS A 462 -9.88 11.30 11.17
CA LYS A 462 -10.63 11.54 12.41
C LYS A 462 -10.38 10.38 13.37
N VAL A 463 -9.61 10.63 14.43
CA VAL A 463 -9.27 9.65 15.46
C VAL A 463 -10.18 9.84 16.67
N PHE A 464 -10.82 8.77 17.11
CA PHE A 464 -11.73 8.77 18.26
C PHE A 464 -11.25 7.81 19.35
N VAL A 465 -11.27 8.25 20.61
CA VAL A 465 -10.88 7.42 21.76
C VAL A 465 -12.11 6.85 22.44
N LEU A 466 -12.16 5.53 22.63
CA LEU A 466 -13.21 4.83 23.38
C LEU A 466 -12.62 4.20 24.65
N ALA A 467 -12.73 4.90 25.78
CA ALA A 467 -12.17 4.45 27.05
C ALA A 467 -13.25 4.02 28.06
N GLY A 468 -12.91 3.11 28.97
CA GLY A 468 -13.80 2.80 30.08
C GLY A 468 -13.55 1.46 30.75
N GLN A 469 -14.59 0.98 31.43
CA GLN A 469 -14.56 -0.27 32.20
C GLN A 469 -15.23 -1.40 31.41
N SER A 470 -15.77 -2.44 32.06
CA SER A 470 -16.42 -3.58 31.37
C SER A 470 -17.60 -3.19 30.47
N ASN A 471 -18.30 -2.09 30.76
CA ASN A 471 -19.31 -1.56 29.86
C ASN A 471 -18.74 -0.97 28.56
N MET A 472 -17.49 -0.47 28.56
CA MET A 472 -16.79 -0.16 27.31
C MET A 472 -16.20 -1.42 26.66
N GLU A 473 -15.77 -2.44 27.42
CA GLU A 473 -15.35 -3.72 26.82
C GLU A 473 -16.43 -4.29 25.90
N GLY A 474 -17.66 -4.39 26.39
CA GLY A 474 -18.81 -4.90 25.64
C GLY A 474 -18.97 -6.41 25.73
N HIS A 475 -20.06 -6.86 26.36
CA HIS A 475 -20.30 -8.29 26.62
C HIS A 475 -21.47 -8.90 25.84
N ALA A 476 -21.94 -8.23 24.78
CA ALA A 476 -22.91 -8.80 23.86
C ALA A 476 -22.25 -9.82 22.93
N GLU A 477 -22.73 -11.07 22.94
CA GLU A 477 -22.21 -12.13 22.09
C GLU A 477 -22.78 -12.03 20.68
N VAL A 478 -21.95 -12.33 19.68
CA VAL A 478 -22.32 -12.25 18.26
C VAL A 478 -23.54 -13.14 17.92
N ARG A 479 -23.80 -14.20 18.69
CA ARG A 479 -25.00 -15.06 18.55
C ARG A 479 -26.33 -14.37 18.90
N VAL A 480 -26.34 -13.25 19.62
CA VAL A 480 -27.56 -12.49 19.96
C VAL A 480 -27.75 -11.24 19.10
N LEU A 481 -26.95 -11.09 18.03
CA LEU A 481 -27.00 -9.95 17.12
C LEU A 481 -28.34 -9.87 16.37
N ASP A 482 -28.88 -11.01 15.90
CA ASP A 482 -30.11 -11.04 15.09
C ASP A 482 -31.37 -10.55 15.83
N TYR A 483 -31.37 -10.57 17.17
CA TYR A 483 -32.44 -9.97 17.98
C TYR A 483 -32.62 -8.46 17.70
N MET A 484 -31.58 -7.77 17.22
CA MET A 484 -31.68 -6.37 16.77
C MET A 484 -32.71 -6.16 15.64
N GLY A 485 -33.06 -7.21 14.89
CA GLY A 485 -34.06 -7.17 13.81
C GLY A 485 -35.51 -7.20 14.29
N GLU A 486 -35.78 -7.60 15.54
CA GLU A 486 -37.13 -7.55 16.14
C GLU A 486 -37.56 -6.15 16.57
N ASP A 487 -36.61 -5.21 16.69
CA ASP A 487 -36.89 -3.83 17.06
C ASP A 487 -36.69 -2.89 15.86
N PRO A 488 -37.74 -2.19 15.38
CA PRO A 488 -37.64 -1.23 14.29
C PRO A 488 -36.57 -0.15 14.47
N GLN A 489 -36.17 0.17 15.72
CA GLN A 489 -35.12 1.15 16.01
C GLN A 489 -33.70 0.62 15.74
N THR A 490 -33.50 -0.71 15.77
CA THR A 490 -32.19 -1.34 15.51
C THR A 490 -32.14 -2.22 14.27
N ALA A 491 -33.26 -2.51 13.61
CA ALA A 491 -33.32 -3.36 12.42
C ALA A 491 -32.50 -2.79 11.23
N SER A 492 -32.49 -1.46 11.04
CA SER A 492 -31.63 -0.80 10.03
C SER A 492 -30.14 -0.96 10.35
N LEU A 493 -29.78 -0.78 11.63
CA LEU A 493 -28.40 -0.93 12.11
C LEU A 493 -27.91 -2.39 12.01
N LEU A 494 -28.79 -3.39 12.21
CA LEU A 494 -28.48 -4.80 11.92
C LEU A 494 -28.20 -5.03 10.44
N ALA A 495 -29.02 -4.43 9.55
CA ALA A 495 -28.83 -4.48 8.10
C ALA A 495 -27.56 -3.72 7.61
N GLU A 496 -26.86 -3.04 8.50
CA GLU A 496 -25.56 -2.40 8.27
C GLU A 496 -24.39 -3.21 8.85
N ILE A 497 -24.66 -4.08 9.83
CA ILE A 497 -23.70 -5.05 10.36
C ILE A 497 -23.64 -6.32 9.50
N LYS A 498 -24.72 -6.70 8.79
CA LYS A 498 -24.79 -7.94 7.99
C LYS A 498 -24.78 -7.73 6.47
N ASN A 499 -24.07 -8.60 5.75
CA ASN A 499 -24.16 -8.80 4.31
C ASN A 499 -25.46 -9.54 3.93
N ALA A 500 -25.78 -9.53 2.63
CA ALA A 500 -26.97 -10.20 2.09
C ALA A 500 -26.92 -11.74 2.21
N ASP A 501 -25.73 -12.33 2.41
CA ASP A 501 -25.51 -13.75 2.69
C ASP A 501 -25.53 -14.09 4.20
N GLY A 502 -25.76 -13.09 5.07
CA GLY A 502 -25.76 -13.23 6.52
C GLY A 502 -24.39 -13.13 7.20
N THR A 503 -23.29 -13.02 6.45
CA THR A 503 -21.95 -12.76 7.00
C THR A 503 -21.84 -11.33 7.57
N HIS A 504 -20.86 -11.06 8.43
CA HIS A 504 -20.67 -9.72 9.01
C HIS A 504 -19.88 -8.81 8.08
N ARG A 505 -20.28 -7.54 7.99
CA ARG A 505 -19.58 -6.52 7.22
C ARG A 505 -18.30 -6.08 7.90
N THR A 506 -17.34 -5.75 7.06
CA THR A 506 -16.23 -4.86 7.40
C THR A 506 -16.66 -3.43 7.07
N ILE A 507 -16.55 -2.50 8.03
CA ILE A 507 -17.06 -1.14 7.87
C ILE A 507 -16.09 -0.32 6.99
N LYS A 508 -16.63 0.40 6.01
CA LYS A 508 -15.86 1.22 5.04
C LYS A 508 -14.99 2.24 5.77
N ASP A 509 -13.73 2.34 5.36
CA ASP A 509 -12.71 3.31 5.81
C ASP A 509 -12.56 3.46 7.34
N THR A 510 -13.05 2.49 8.10
CA THR A 510 -13.16 2.56 9.57
C THR A 510 -12.29 1.48 10.19
N TRP A 511 -11.29 1.89 10.96
CA TRP A 511 -10.29 1.03 11.56
C TRP A 511 -10.35 1.14 13.08
N ILE A 512 -9.89 0.10 13.76
CA ILE A 512 -9.88 0.04 15.21
C ILE A 512 -8.59 -0.61 15.73
N SER A 513 -8.06 -0.03 16.79
CA SER A 513 -7.14 -0.68 17.73
C SER A 513 -7.87 -0.83 19.06
N PHE A 514 -7.82 -2.01 19.68
CA PHE A 514 -8.41 -2.27 20.99
C PHE A 514 -7.40 -2.93 21.93
N LEU A 515 -7.00 -2.22 22.98
CA LEU A 515 -6.21 -2.78 24.08
C LEU A 515 -7.11 -3.27 25.22
N THR A 516 -6.93 -4.53 25.62
CA THR A 516 -7.59 -5.12 26.79
C THR A 516 -6.75 -6.27 27.38
N GLY A 517 -7.18 -6.82 28.53
CA GLY A 517 -6.46 -7.88 29.25
C GLY A 517 -6.90 -9.29 28.84
N LEU A 518 -5.95 -10.24 28.83
CA LEU A 518 -6.15 -11.66 28.47
C LEU A 518 -7.30 -12.34 29.23
N ASP A 519 -7.34 -12.16 30.56
CA ASP A 519 -8.33 -12.76 31.47
C ASP A 519 -9.03 -11.72 32.38
N GLY A 520 -9.09 -10.46 31.93
CA GLY A 520 -9.71 -9.36 32.69
C GLY A 520 -8.99 -8.95 33.99
N ARG A 521 -7.83 -9.53 34.31
CA ARG A 521 -7.07 -9.25 35.53
C ARG A 521 -6.27 -7.93 35.46
N ILE A 522 -5.86 -7.45 36.63
CA ILE A 522 -5.07 -6.20 36.79
C ILE A 522 -3.59 -6.41 36.42
N ASP A 523 -3.09 -7.64 36.60
CA ASP A 523 -1.70 -8.08 36.52
C ASP A 523 -1.31 -8.80 35.21
N GLY A 524 -2.28 -9.16 34.37
CA GLY A 524 -2.06 -9.98 33.17
C GLY A 524 -1.50 -9.22 31.98
N GLU A 525 -0.94 -9.96 31.01
CA GLU A 525 -0.58 -9.42 29.68
C GLU A 525 -1.79 -8.73 29.03
N ASN A 526 -1.71 -7.40 28.87
CA ASN A 526 -2.56 -6.69 27.93
C ASN A 526 -2.20 -7.12 26.50
N ARG A 527 -3.20 -7.28 25.63
CA ARG A 527 -3.00 -7.55 24.21
C ARG A 527 -3.86 -6.63 23.36
N GLU A 528 -3.25 -6.09 22.31
CA GLU A 528 -3.95 -5.32 21.29
C GLU A 528 -4.60 -6.28 20.28
N VAL A 529 -5.84 -5.97 19.89
CA VAL A 529 -6.50 -6.53 18.71
C VAL A 529 -6.83 -5.37 17.78
N HIS A 530 -6.35 -5.41 16.53
CA HIS A 530 -6.51 -4.31 15.59
C HIS A 530 -6.84 -4.75 14.17
N GLY A 531 -7.40 -3.83 13.37
CA GLY A 531 -7.75 -4.05 11.96
C GLY A 531 -8.93 -3.18 11.51
N ARG A 532 -9.53 -3.52 10.36
CA ARG A 532 -10.79 -2.88 9.93
C ARG A 532 -11.92 -3.26 10.88
N LEU A 533 -12.81 -2.31 11.19
CA LEU A 533 -13.91 -2.52 12.12
C LEU A 533 -14.90 -3.55 11.59
N THR A 534 -15.27 -4.51 12.43
CA THR A 534 -16.30 -5.53 12.20
C THR A 534 -16.76 -6.12 13.55
N THR A 535 -17.56 -7.19 13.56
CA THR A 535 -17.89 -7.92 14.80
C THR A 535 -16.63 -8.52 15.44
N GLY A 536 -16.52 -8.46 16.76
CA GLY A 536 -15.46 -9.16 17.50
C GLY A 536 -14.44 -8.28 18.22
N PHE A 537 -14.68 -6.97 18.33
CA PHE A 537 -13.90 -6.03 19.15
C PHE A 537 -14.56 -5.73 20.52
N GLY A 538 -15.55 -6.54 20.93
CA GLY A 538 -16.04 -6.60 22.31
C GLY A 538 -15.05 -7.30 23.26
N SER A 539 -15.46 -7.59 24.49
CA SER A 539 -14.65 -8.26 25.52
C SER A 539 -13.96 -9.54 25.03
N GLN A 540 -12.65 -9.66 25.29
CA GLN A 540 -11.76 -10.67 24.69
C GLN A 540 -11.44 -11.87 25.63
N TRP A 541 -12.15 -12.07 26.73
CA TRP A 541 -11.80 -13.09 27.73
C TRP A 541 -11.73 -14.53 27.17
N ALA A 542 -10.79 -15.34 27.69
CA ALA A 542 -10.65 -16.78 27.44
C ALA A 542 -10.50 -17.19 25.96
N ARG A 543 -9.57 -16.53 25.24
CA ARG A 543 -9.66 -16.39 23.77
C ARG A 543 -8.35 -16.67 23.02
N ASN A 544 -8.45 -17.39 21.89
CA ASN A 544 -7.35 -17.56 20.94
C ASN A 544 -7.26 -16.36 19.98
N TYR A 545 -6.18 -15.59 20.07
CA TYR A 545 -5.93 -14.33 19.36
C TYR A 545 -5.79 -14.42 17.83
N SER A 546 -5.72 -15.62 17.25
CA SER A 546 -5.58 -15.82 15.78
C SER A 546 -6.86 -15.55 14.95
N LYS A 547 -7.92 -14.95 15.53
CA LYS A 547 -9.25 -14.78 14.90
C LYS A 547 -9.96 -13.50 15.39
N PRO A 548 -11.06 -13.04 14.77
CA PRO A 548 -11.97 -12.03 15.33
C PRO A 548 -12.74 -12.56 16.55
N GLY A 549 -13.20 -11.68 17.46
CA GLY A 549 -13.82 -12.06 18.74
C GLY A 549 -15.28 -12.53 18.66
N GLY A 550 -15.73 -13.20 19.72
CA GLY A 550 -17.11 -13.68 19.86
C GLY A 550 -18.10 -12.62 20.40
N LYS A 551 -17.64 -11.39 20.68
CA LYS A 551 -18.42 -10.34 21.35
C LYS A 551 -18.27 -8.97 20.67
N ILE A 552 -19.25 -8.10 20.89
CA ILE A 552 -19.26 -6.68 20.51
C ILE A 552 -19.57 -5.80 21.73
N GLY A 553 -19.14 -4.55 21.66
CA GLY A 553 -19.55 -3.46 22.54
C GLY A 553 -20.13 -2.28 21.74
N PRO A 554 -20.01 -1.05 22.25
CA PRO A 554 -20.50 0.13 21.52
C PRO A 554 -19.70 0.43 20.24
N GLU A 555 -18.46 -0.06 20.12
CA GLU A 555 -17.52 0.33 19.05
C GLU A 555 -18.03 0.06 17.62
N LEU A 556 -18.78 -1.02 17.42
CA LEU A 556 -19.26 -1.40 16.10
C LEU A 556 -20.32 -0.41 15.57
N ALA A 557 -21.34 -0.13 16.38
CA ALA A 557 -22.39 0.83 16.02
C ALA A 557 -21.87 2.28 16.01
N PHE A 558 -20.93 2.60 16.89
CA PHE A 558 -20.22 3.89 16.93
C PHE A 558 -19.51 4.16 15.59
N GLY A 559 -18.68 3.22 15.12
CA GLY A 559 -17.99 3.36 13.84
C GLY A 559 -18.92 3.40 12.63
N ILE A 560 -19.97 2.57 12.58
CA ILE A 560 -21.00 2.63 11.52
C ILE A 560 -21.65 4.02 11.46
N THR A 561 -21.97 4.59 12.62
CA THR A 561 -22.66 5.88 12.71
C THR A 561 -21.74 7.03 12.31
N LEU A 562 -20.49 7.04 12.78
CA LEU A 562 -19.48 8.03 12.37
C LEU A 562 -19.14 7.94 10.87
N GLN A 563 -19.01 6.74 10.31
CA GLN A 563 -18.71 6.55 8.88
C GLN A 563 -19.75 7.25 8.01
N LYS A 564 -21.03 7.08 8.33
CA LYS A 564 -22.15 7.75 7.67
C LYS A 564 -22.15 9.27 7.87
N ALA A 565 -21.82 9.75 9.06
CA ALA A 565 -21.86 11.18 9.40
C ALA A 565 -20.70 11.96 8.78
N LEU A 566 -19.53 11.34 8.65
CA LEU A 566 -18.29 12.04 8.30
C LEU A 566 -17.77 11.76 6.87
N ASP A 567 -18.23 10.66 6.26
CA ASP A 567 -17.81 10.05 4.97
C ASP A 567 -16.32 10.27 4.62
N ARG A 568 -15.45 9.82 5.54
CA ARG A 568 -13.99 9.86 5.42
C ARG A 568 -13.36 8.79 6.31
N PRO A 569 -12.04 8.55 6.20
CA PRO A 569 -11.33 7.62 7.09
C PRO A 569 -11.50 7.95 8.58
N ILE A 570 -11.71 6.90 9.38
CA ILE A 570 -11.90 6.96 10.83
C ILE A 570 -11.00 5.92 11.49
N LEU A 571 -10.36 6.31 12.59
CA LEU A 571 -9.62 5.40 13.47
C LEU A 571 -10.22 5.45 14.88
N ILE A 572 -10.59 4.30 15.41
CA ILE A 572 -11.03 4.12 16.80
C ILE A 572 -9.85 3.58 17.61
N ILE A 573 -9.50 4.24 18.71
CA ILE A 573 -8.55 3.72 19.70
C ILE A 573 -9.33 3.38 20.97
N LYS A 574 -9.58 2.09 21.19
CA LYS A 574 -10.36 1.56 22.30
C LYS A 574 -9.44 1.05 23.42
N THR A 575 -9.76 1.37 24.67
CA THR A 575 -9.03 0.92 25.86
C THR A 575 -10.02 0.59 26.97
N ALA A 576 -10.17 -0.69 27.31
CA ALA A 576 -11.20 -1.09 28.27
C ALA A 576 -10.87 -2.37 29.03
N TRP A 577 -11.19 -2.38 30.32
CA TRP A 577 -10.93 -3.49 31.24
C TRP A 577 -12.04 -3.61 32.30
N GLY A 578 -12.46 -4.82 32.61
CA GLY A 578 -13.42 -5.10 33.67
C GLY A 578 -12.85 -4.94 35.08
N GLY A 579 -13.73 -4.75 36.06
CA GLY A 579 -13.36 -4.67 37.48
C GLY A 579 -12.49 -3.46 37.87
N GLN A 580 -12.34 -2.46 37.00
CA GLN A 580 -11.61 -1.22 37.28
C GLN A 580 -12.55 -0.12 37.82
N SER A 581 -11.98 0.94 38.38
CA SER A 581 -12.65 2.14 38.90
C SER A 581 -12.14 3.42 38.22
N LEU A 582 -12.94 4.50 38.24
CA LEU A 582 -12.44 5.85 37.97
C LEU A 582 -11.72 6.41 39.20
N HIS A 583 -12.21 6.11 40.42
CA HIS A 583 -11.64 6.67 41.63
C HIS A 583 -10.21 6.21 41.92
N THR A 584 -9.78 5.03 41.45
CA THR A 584 -8.41 4.50 41.63
C THR A 584 -7.73 4.19 40.29
N ASP A 585 -8.22 3.22 39.50
CA ASP A 585 -7.44 2.63 38.40
C ASP A 585 -7.25 3.58 37.21
N PHE A 586 -8.31 4.33 36.87
CA PHE A 586 -8.29 5.41 35.91
C PHE A 586 -8.12 6.79 36.55
N ARG A 587 -7.75 6.88 37.84
CA ARG A 587 -7.55 8.16 38.53
C ARG A 587 -6.44 8.97 37.84
N SER A 588 -6.81 10.14 37.36
CA SER A 588 -5.93 11.00 36.57
C SER A 588 -4.97 11.85 37.46
N PRO A 589 -3.86 12.37 36.92
CA PRO A 589 -2.83 13.07 37.70
C PRO A 589 -3.34 14.21 38.60
N SER A 590 -4.24 15.08 38.11
CA SER A 590 -4.77 16.23 38.86
C SER A 590 -5.73 15.84 39.99
N SER A 591 -6.23 14.59 39.98
CA SER A 591 -6.97 14.02 41.11
C SER A 591 -6.05 13.53 42.24
N GLY A 592 -4.72 13.59 42.06
CA GLY A 592 -3.74 13.13 43.04
C GLY A 592 -3.77 11.60 43.27
N PRO A 593 -2.96 11.09 44.22
CA PRO A 593 -3.07 9.69 44.62
C PRO A 593 -4.43 9.42 45.30
N TYR A 594 -4.97 8.20 45.16
CA TYR A 594 -6.14 7.81 45.94
C TYR A 594 -5.76 7.70 47.42
N ALA A 595 -6.56 8.33 48.28
CA ALA A 595 -6.44 8.22 49.74
C ALA A 595 -7.62 7.39 50.28
N PRO A 596 -7.38 6.36 51.12
CA PRO A 596 -8.45 5.65 51.81
C PRO A 596 -9.32 6.58 52.66
N THR A 597 -10.61 6.27 52.73
CA THR A 597 -11.58 6.95 53.60
C THR A 597 -11.61 6.29 54.98
N GLU A 598 -12.17 6.96 56.00
CA GLU A 598 -12.42 6.33 57.31
C GLU A 598 -13.24 5.02 57.20
N ALA A 599 -14.11 4.93 56.19
CA ALA A 599 -14.95 3.76 55.93
C ALA A 599 -14.20 2.59 55.27
N ASN A 600 -13.00 2.80 54.70
CA ASN A 600 -12.25 1.76 53.99
C ASN A 600 -10.74 1.66 54.28
N GLN A 601 -10.19 2.52 55.16
CA GLN A 601 -8.79 2.46 55.62
C GLN A 601 -8.35 1.04 56.02
N LYS A 602 -9.25 0.25 56.62
CA LYS A 602 -9.02 -1.15 57.02
C LYS A 602 -8.81 -2.16 55.88
N ARG A 603 -8.95 -1.75 54.61
CA ARG A 603 -8.54 -2.52 53.42
C ARG A 603 -7.08 -2.23 53.03
N PHE A 604 -6.44 -1.31 53.74
CA PHE A 604 -5.11 -0.76 53.48
C PHE A 604 -4.37 -0.43 54.79
N ASP A 605 -4.57 -1.25 55.84
CA ASP A 605 -3.95 -1.04 57.16
C ASP A 605 -2.43 -1.42 57.14
N THR A 606 -1.93 -2.05 56.08
CA THR A 606 -0.52 -2.49 55.94
C THR A 606 0.30 -1.71 54.90
N ASP A 607 1.63 -1.68 55.10
CA ASP A 607 2.63 -1.16 54.15
C ASP A 607 2.66 -1.87 52.80
N GLU A 608 2.00 -3.02 52.67
CA GLU A 608 1.88 -3.81 51.43
C GLU A 608 0.65 -3.37 50.64
N GLU A 609 -0.54 -3.41 51.26
CA GLU A 609 -1.79 -2.94 50.64
C GLU A 609 -1.69 -1.46 50.21
N MET A 610 -1.06 -0.60 51.03
CA MET A 610 -0.81 0.81 50.66
C MET A 610 0.18 0.98 49.49
N ARG A 611 1.08 0.01 49.29
CA ARG A 611 2.02 0.00 48.16
C ARG A 611 1.33 -0.46 46.88
N GLU A 612 0.52 -1.51 46.96
CA GLU A 612 -0.32 -1.98 45.85
C GLU A 612 -1.32 -0.91 45.42
N LEU A 613 -2.02 -0.28 46.36
CA LEU A 613 -2.95 0.83 46.10
C LEU A 613 -2.26 1.98 45.36
N LYS A 614 -1.04 2.35 45.78
CA LYS A 614 -0.23 3.38 45.12
C LYS A 614 0.22 2.99 43.71
N GLN A 615 0.46 1.70 43.45
CA GLN A 615 0.80 1.21 42.11
C GLN A 615 -0.42 1.17 41.18
N ALA A 616 -1.57 0.68 41.68
CA ALA A 616 -2.83 0.61 40.96
C ALA A 616 -3.39 1.99 40.61
N THR A 617 -3.18 3.00 41.47
CA THR A 617 -3.68 4.36 41.25
C THR A 617 -3.19 4.94 39.91
N GLY A 618 -4.12 5.23 39.01
CA GLY A 618 -3.89 5.73 37.66
C GLY A 618 -3.20 4.74 36.73
N ALA A 619 -3.11 3.45 37.06
CA ALA A 619 -2.43 2.46 36.23
C ALA A 619 -3.10 2.29 34.86
N ARG A 620 -4.43 2.27 34.82
CA ARG A 620 -5.21 2.20 33.56
C ARG A 620 -5.30 3.55 32.85
N TYR A 621 -5.26 4.66 33.60
CA TYR A 621 -5.08 5.99 33.01
C TYR A 621 -3.79 6.04 32.19
N ARG A 622 -2.65 5.64 32.79
CA ARG A 622 -1.35 5.62 32.11
C ARG A 622 -1.36 4.67 30.91
N GLN A 623 -1.81 3.42 31.08
CA GLN A 623 -1.93 2.45 29.98
C GLN A 623 -2.84 2.94 28.84
N MET A 624 -3.90 3.69 29.12
CA MET A 624 -4.76 4.31 28.10
C MET A 624 -4.00 5.37 27.30
N ILE A 625 -3.35 6.33 27.97
CA ILE A 625 -2.59 7.40 27.33
C ILE A 625 -1.41 6.82 26.52
N ASP A 626 -0.69 5.86 27.10
CA ASP A 626 0.44 5.18 26.44
C ASP A 626 -0.03 4.40 25.20
N HIS A 627 -1.20 3.74 25.24
CA HIS A 627 -1.75 3.06 24.07
C HIS A 627 -2.21 4.02 22.97
N VAL A 628 -2.84 5.14 23.34
CA VAL A 628 -3.21 6.19 22.37
C VAL A 628 -1.93 6.77 21.73
N ARG A 629 -0.90 7.10 22.51
CA ARG A 629 0.40 7.55 21.99
C ARG A 629 1.07 6.50 21.09
N PHE A 630 1.02 5.22 21.46
CA PHE A 630 1.58 4.11 20.68
C PHE A 630 0.89 3.94 19.32
N VAL A 631 -0.45 3.96 19.27
CA VAL A 631 -1.20 3.86 18.01
C VAL A 631 -1.05 5.13 17.16
N LEU A 632 -1.00 6.32 17.77
CA LEU A 632 -0.77 7.57 17.02
C LEU A 632 0.67 7.70 16.49
N GLY A 633 1.65 7.06 17.13
CA GLY A 633 3.04 7.00 16.68
C GLY A 633 3.26 6.06 15.48
N ASP A 634 2.45 5.00 15.36
CA ASP A 634 2.44 4.08 14.21
C ASP A 634 1.00 3.74 13.79
N ILE A 635 0.34 4.72 13.18
CA ILE A 635 -1.02 4.54 12.66
C ILE A 635 -1.05 3.51 11.53
N ARG A 636 0.04 3.36 10.74
CA ARG A 636 0.07 2.43 9.59
C ARG A 636 -0.02 0.96 10.01
N ARG A 637 0.52 0.58 11.16
CA ARG A 637 0.31 -0.75 11.73
C ARG A 637 -1.18 -1.09 11.95
N VAL A 638 -2.00 -0.09 12.26
CA VAL A 638 -3.45 -0.27 12.51
C VAL A 638 -4.28 -0.01 11.25
N TYR A 639 -3.97 1.04 10.48
CA TYR A 639 -4.58 1.46 9.22
C TYR A 639 -3.49 1.58 8.14
N PRO A 640 -3.16 0.50 7.40
CA PRO A 640 -2.04 0.49 6.45
C PRO A 640 -2.13 1.54 5.32
N GLU A 641 -3.34 1.90 4.89
CA GLU A 641 -3.56 2.90 3.84
C GLU A 641 -3.48 4.35 4.38
N TYR A 642 -3.07 4.56 5.64
CA TYR A 642 -2.92 5.90 6.23
C TYR A 642 -1.87 6.74 5.50
N ASP A 643 -2.35 7.76 4.78
CA ASP A 643 -1.55 8.87 4.30
C ASP A 643 -1.08 9.72 5.49
N THR A 644 0.24 9.77 5.69
CA THR A 644 0.91 10.53 6.75
C THR A 644 0.92 12.03 6.48
N GLU A 645 0.78 12.46 5.21
CA GLU A 645 0.72 13.87 4.82
C GLU A 645 -0.67 14.48 5.07
N GLN A 646 -1.73 13.66 5.18
CA GLN A 646 -3.08 14.13 5.53
C GLN A 646 -3.19 14.54 7.02
N GLY A 647 -2.28 14.04 7.86
CA GLY A 647 -2.34 14.17 9.32
C GLY A 647 -3.52 13.45 9.97
N TYR A 648 -3.61 13.57 11.29
CA TYR A 648 -4.75 13.11 12.07
C TYR A 648 -5.28 14.22 12.98
N GLU A 649 -6.52 14.07 13.40
CA GLU A 649 -7.21 14.96 14.32
C GLU A 649 -7.81 14.10 15.44
N LEU A 650 -7.50 14.42 16.70
CA LEU A 650 -8.18 13.83 17.84
C LEU A 650 -9.59 14.43 17.94
N ALA A 651 -10.51 13.76 17.25
CA ALA A 651 -11.85 14.23 16.92
C ALA A 651 -12.85 14.13 18.06
N GLY A 652 -12.52 13.33 19.08
CA GLY A 652 -13.34 13.21 20.27
C GLY A 652 -13.05 11.94 21.07
N MET A 653 -13.58 11.90 22.29
CA MET A 653 -13.45 10.78 23.21
C MET A 653 -14.81 10.45 23.84
N ALA A 654 -15.11 9.17 24.00
CA ALA A 654 -16.21 8.72 24.85
C ALA A 654 -15.68 7.89 26.02
N TRP A 655 -16.04 8.29 27.24
CA TRP A 655 -15.90 7.47 28.45
C TRP A 655 -17.17 6.65 28.67
N PHE A 656 -17.05 5.34 28.91
CA PHE A 656 -18.19 4.53 29.34
C PHE A 656 -17.94 3.71 30.61
N GLN A 657 -18.74 4.06 31.62
CA GLN A 657 -18.59 3.66 33.01
C GLN A 657 -19.13 2.25 33.30
N GLY A 658 -18.38 1.50 34.10
CA GLY A 658 -18.76 0.20 34.63
C GLY A 658 -19.40 0.31 36.02
N TRP A 659 -19.64 -0.87 36.62
CA TRP A 659 -20.43 -0.99 37.84
C TRP A 659 -19.70 -0.54 39.12
N ASN A 660 -18.35 -0.59 39.13
CA ASN A 660 -17.55 -0.59 40.36
C ASN A 660 -17.68 0.68 41.20
N ASP A 661 -17.48 1.86 40.61
CA ASP A 661 -17.57 3.13 41.35
C ASP A 661 -18.96 3.32 41.99
N MET A 662 -20.03 2.75 41.39
CA MET A 662 -21.37 2.82 41.99
C MET A 662 -21.52 1.93 43.23
N VAL A 663 -20.76 0.84 43.34
CA VAL A 663 -20.93 -0.16 44.43
C VAL A 663 -19.83 -0.14 45.50
N ASP A 664 -18.69 0.55 45.30
CA ASP A 664 -17.69 0.68 46.37
C ASP A 664 -18.21 1.57 47.52
N ARG A 665 -18.79 0.90 48.52
CA ARG A 665 -19.32 1.49 49.76
C ARG A 665 -18.23 2.12 50.64
N GLY A 666 -16.96 1.84 50.35
CA GLY A 666 -15.81 2.39 51.04
C GLY A 666 -15.39 3.74 50.49
N THR A 667 -15.25 3.85 49.16
CA THR A 667 -15.03 5.15 48.51
C THR A 667 -16.25 6.06 48.66
N TYR A 668 -17.46 5.50 48.50
CA TYR A 668 -18.72 6.25 48.54
C TYR A 668 -19.64 5.73 49.67
N PRO A 669 -19.32 6.04 50.94
CA PRO A 669 -20.12 5.60 52.09
C PRO A 669 -21.53 6.23 52.06
N ASN A 670 -21.61 7.50 51.68
CA ASN A 670 -22.83 8.31 51.68
C ASN A 670 -23.64 8.26 50.37
N ARG A 671 -23.32 7.36 49.42
CA ARG A 671 -23.90 7.26 48.06
C ARG A 671 -25.43 7.27 47.94
N GLU A 672 -26.16 6.95 49.01
CA GLU A 672 -27.62 6.94 49.06
C GLU A 672 -28.20 8.36 49.30
N GLN A 673 -27.36 9.31 49.73
CA GLN A 673 -27.70 10.72 49.91
C GLN A 673 -27.29 11.57 48.69
N PRO A 674 -27.98 12.67 48.39
CA PRO A 674 -27.51 13.68 47.44
C PRO A 674 -26.09 14.15 47.78
N GLY A 675 -25.25 14.35 46.76
CA GLY A 675 -23.82 14.66 46.93
C GLY A 675 -22.93 13.45 47.30
N GLY A 676 -23.52 12.27 47.55
CA GLY A 676 -22.80 11.05 47.96
C GLY A 676 -21.78 10.47 46.96
N TYR A 677 -21.62 11.11 45.80
CA TYR A 677 -20.67 10.79 44.73
C TYR A 677 -19.91 12.01 44.21
N ASP A 678 -19.88 13.15 44.89
CA ASP A 678 -19.27 14.38 44.34
C ASP A 678 -17.78 14.22 44.00
N GLU A 679 -17.04 13.36 44.71
CA GLU A 679 -15.67 12.96 44.38
C GLU A 679 -15.56 12.25 43.00
N TYR A 680 -16.60 11.53 42.54
CA TYR A 680 -16.65 11.02 41.16
C TYR A 680 -16.74 12.18 40.16
N SER A 681 -17.57 13.19 40.44
CA SER A 681 -17.70 14.39 39.60
C SER A 681 -16.36 15.14 39.49
N VAL A 682 -15.66 15.28 40.61
CA VAL A 682 -14.29 15.86 40.68
C VAL A 682 -13.30 15.02 39.86
N CYS A 683 -13.26 13.70 40.10
CA CYS A 683 -12.38 12.79 39.37
C CYS A 683 -12.63 12.81 37.86
N MET A 684 -13.89 12.84 37.42
CA MET A 684 -14.26 12.91 36.00
C MET A 684 -13.89 14.25 35.38
N ALA A 685 -14.13 15.37 36.08
CA ALA A 685 -13.74 16.68 35.58
C ALA A 685 -12.20 16.81 35.43
N ASN A 686 -11.43 16.27 36.37
CA ASN A 686 -9.98 16.17 36.25
C ASN A 686 -9.55 15.23 35.13
N PHE A 687 -10.18 14.06 34.99
CA PHE A 687 -9.89 13.11 33.91
C PHE A 687 -10.07 13.75 32.53
N ILE A 688 -11.13 14.53 32.31
CA ILE A 688 -11.35 15.26 31.06
C ILE A 688 -10.23 16.28 30.80
N ARG A 689 -9.79 17.03 31.82
CA ARG A 689 -8.68 18.01 31.70
C ARG A 689 -7.36 17.30 31.39
N ASP A 690 -7.02 16.31 32.21
CA ASP A 690 -5.72 15.63 32.17
C ASP A 690 -5.54 14.85 30.85
N VAL A 691 -6.57 14.16 30.34
CA VAL A 691 -6.47 13.47 29.04
C VAL A 691 -6.29 14.46 27.89
N ARG A 692 -6.95 15.63 27.95
CA ARG A 692 -6.78 16.70 26.96
C ARG A 692 -5.38 17.30 27.02
N GLU A 693 -4.77 17.40 28.19
CA GLU A 693 -3.39 17.84 28.37
C GLU A 693 -2.38 16.79 27.88
N ASP A 694 -2.49 15.53 28.35
CA ASP A 694 -1.59 14.42 27.99
C ASP A 694 -1.60 14.11 26.47
N LEU A 695 -2.73 14.33 25.79
CA LEU A 695 -2.85 14.14 24.34
C LEU A 695 -2.65 15.42 23.53
N GLY A 696 -2.36 16.56 24.16
CA GLY A 696 -2.13 17.84 23.49
C GLY A 696 -3.35 18.41 22.75
N ALA A 697 -4.55 18.04 23.18
CA ALA A 697 -5.82 18.31 22.49
C ALA A 697 -6.83 19.03 23.42
N PRO A 698 -6.56 20.31 23.82
CA PRO A 698 -7.33 21.03 24.84
C PRO A 698 -8.83 21.16 24.54
N GLU A 699 -9.20 21.20 23.27
CA GLU A 699 -10.60 21.35 22.82
C GLU A 699 -11.26 20.04 22.37
N MET A 700 -10.64 18.86 22.59
CA MET A 700 -11.18 17.58 22.10
C MET A 700 -12.59 17.28 22.65
N PRO A 701 -13.62 17.13 21.78
CA PRO A 701 -14.99 16.77 22.18
C PRO A 701 -15.07 15.56 23.10
N PHE A 702 -15.88 15.64 24.16
CA PHE A 702 -15.96 14.56 25.16
C PHE A 702 -17.39 14.10 25.41
N VAL A 703 -17.64 12.79 25.38
CA VAL A 703 -18.90 12.16 25.77
C VAL A 703 -18.73 11.38 27.07
N ILE A 704 -19.58 11.68 28.05
CA ILE A 704 -19.72 10.88 29.27
C ILE A 704 -20.93 9.97 29.10
N GLY A 705 -20.70 8.67 28.91
CA GLY A 705 -21.77 7.67 28.86
C GLY A 705 -22.34 7.40 30.24
N VAL A 706 -23.43 8.07 30.61
CA VAL A 706 -24.09 7.95 31.92
C VAL A 706 -24.72 6.57 32.08
N MET A 707 -24.36 5.84 33.15
CA MET A 707 -24.65 4.41 33.28
C MET A 707 -26.15 4.10 33.43
N GLY A 708 -26.72 3.54 32.37
CA GLY A 708 -28.14 3.21 32.21
C GLY A 708 -28.55 1.81 32.66
N VAL A 709 -27.64 1.04 33.27
CA VAL A 709 -27.97 -0.29 33.81
C VAL A 709 -29.16 -0.18 34.77
N GLY A 710 -30.12 -1.10 34.64
CA GLY A 710 -31.41 -1.07 35.34
C GLY A 710 -32.48 -0.22 34.66
N GLY A 711 -32.16 0.46 33.56
CA GLY A 711 -33.11 1.24 32.76
C GLY A 711 -33.58 2.55 33.43
N PRO A 712 -34.71 3.12 32.99
CA PRO A 712 -35.33 4.29 33.60
C PRO A 712 -35.70 4.03 35.08
N LEU A 713 -35.61 5.07 35.92
CA LEU A 713 -35.83 4.93 37.36
C LEU A 713 -37.32 4.78 37.71
N GLN A 714 -37.77 3.54 37.87
CA GLN A 714 -39.07 3.19 38.47
C GLN A 714 -39.13 3.62 39.95
N GLU A 715 -40.32 3.82 40.51
CA GLU A 715 -40.50 4.43 41.84
C GLU A 715 -40.08 3.52 43.00
N ASP A 716 -40.35 2.22 42.90
CA ASP A 716 -40.23 1.27 44.03
C ASP A 716 -38.89 0.49 44.10
N SER A 717 -37.89 0.82 43.27
CA SER A 717 -36.66 0.01 43.24
C SER A 717 -35.69 0.32 44.39
N GLY A 718 -35.22 -0.72 45.09
CA GLY A 718 -34.36 -0.58 46.28
C GLY A 718 -32.99 0.08 46.04
N TYR A 719 -32.56 0.19 44.78
CA TYR A 719 -31.34 0.90 44.37
C TYR A 719 -31.61 2.28 43.72
N ARG A 720 -32.87 2.76 43.69
CA ARG A 720 -33.30 4.02 43.05
C ARG A 720 -32.42 5.21 43.45
N ALA A 721 -32.19 5.41 44.75
CA ALA A 721 -31.37 6.52 45.26
C ALA A 721 -29.91 6.41 44.80
N VAL A 722 -29.30 5.22 44.93
CA VAL A 722 -27.92 4.94 44.52
C VAL A 722 -27.73 5.24 43.02
N HIS A 723 -28.61 4.72 42.17
CA HIS A 723 -28.58 5.00 40.73
C HIS A 723 -28.83 6.47 40.40
N ALA A 724 -29.78 7.14 41.07
CA ALA A 724 -30.09 8.55 40.83
C ALA A 724 -28.89 9.44 41.17
N ASN A 725 -28.30 9.27 42.35
CA ASN A 725 -27.14 10.04 42.79
C ASN A 725 -25.93 9.77 41.89
N PHE A 726 -25.66 8.51 41.52
CA PHE A 726 -24.54 8.17 40.65
C PHE A 726 -24.71 8.74 39.25
N ARG A 727 -25.87 8.54 38.61
CA ARG A 727 -26.16 9.09 37.28
C ARG A 727 -26.10 10.63 37.26
N THR A 728 -26.46 11.28 38.38
CA THR A 728 -26.32 12.73 38.55
C THR A 728 -24.86 13.15 38.62
N ALA A 729 -24.04 12.53 39.48
CA ALA A 729 -22.61 12.80 39.59
C ALA A 729 -21.83 12.49 38.30
N MET A 730 -22.25 11.47 37.54
CA MET A 730 -21.72 11.20 36.21
C MET A 730 -22.02 12.31 35.19
N ALA A 731 -23.21 12.91 35.25
CA ALA A 731 -23.62 13.96 34.31
C ALA A 731 -23.06 15.35 34.70
N ALA A 732 -22.89 15.61 36.00
CA ALA A 732 -22.54 16.92 36.56
C ALA A 732 -21.31 17.60 35.92
N PRO A 733 -20.23 16.91 35.50
CA PRO A 733 -19.12 17.56 34.79
C PRO A 733 -19.55 18.26 33.49
N ALA A 734 -20.49 17.71 32.72
CA ALA A 734 -20.99 18.36 31.50
C ALA A 734 -21.80 19.65 31.77
N GLU A 735 -22.14 19.92 33.03
CA GLU A 735 -22.78 21.17 33.47
C GLU A 735 -21.76 22.26 33.87
N LEU A 736 -20.46 21.95 33.99
CA LEU A 736 -19.43 22.91 34.35
C LEU A 736 -19.25 24.00 33.26
N PRO A 737 -19.05 25.28 33.62
CA PRO A 737 -18.94 26.37 32.66
C PRO A 737 -17.86 26.18 31.59
N GLU A 738 -16.71 25.61 31.94
CA GLU A 738 -15.61 25.33 31.02
C GLU A 738 -15.86 24.18 30.03
N PHE A 739 -16.93 23.41 30.25
CA PHE A 739 -17.26 22.20 29.48
C PHE A 739 -18.56 22.36 28.66
N LYS A 740 -19.32 23.44 28.86
CA LYS A 740 -20.52 23.75 28.06
C LYS A 740 -20.18 23.91 26.58
N GLY A 741 -20.84 23.11 25.74
CA GLY A 741 -20.62 23.09 24.29
C GLY A 741 -19.39 22.29 23.83
N ASN A 742 -18.67 21.62 24.74
CA ASN A 742 -17.56 20.73 24.40
C ASN A 742 -17.60 19.37 25.16
N VAL A 743 -18.57 19.18 26.07
CA VAL A 743 -18.83 17.91 26.76
C VAL A 743 -20.32 17.59 26.79
N ILE A 744 -20.72 16.35 26.47
CA ILE A 744 -22.11 15.88 26.52
C ILE A 744 -22.25 14.64 27.40
N ALA A 745 -23.24 14.64 28.30
CA ALA A 745 -23.60 13.49 29.14
C ALA A 745 -24.71 12.65 28.49
N VAL A 746 -24.33 11.58 27.77
CA VAL A 746 -25.28 10.70 27.06
C VAL A 746 -25.96 9.75 28.04
N GLN A 747 -27.28 9.90 28.19
CA GLN A 747 -28.11 9.07 29.06
C GLN A 747 -28.39 7.71 28.42
N THR A 748 -27.72 6.64 28.87
CA THR A 748 -27.88 5.30 28.26
C THR A 748 -29.08 4.50 28.80
N ALA A 749 -29.76 5.00 29.83
CA ALA A 749 -30.91 4.34 30.47
C ALA A 749 -32.10 4.01 29.55
N PRO A 750 -32.47 4.83 28.54
CA PRO A 750 -33.57 4.52 27.63
C PRO A 750 -33.33 3.28 26.75
N TYR A 751 -32.08 2.87 26.53
CA TYR A 751 -31.72 1.77 25.63
C TYR A 751 -31.81 0.37 26.29
N TRP A 752 -32.16 0.32 27.57
CA TRP A 752 -32.31 -0.91 28.36
C TRP A 752 -33.49 -1.76 27.88
N ASP A 753 -33.24 -3.02 27.48
CA ASP A 753 -34.31 -3.88 26.97
C ASP A 753 -35.19 -4.41 28.11
N GLN A 754 -36.39 -3.85 28.20
CA GLN A 754 -37.38 -4.17 29.24
C GLN A 754 -37.91 -5.62 29.16
N ARG A 755 -37.91 -6.26 27.98
CA ARG A 755 -38.33 -7.66 27.85
C ARG A 755 -37.31 -8.58 28.52
N LEU A 756 -36.03 -8.30 28.30
CA LEU A 756 -34.93 -9.05 28.94
C LEU A 756 -34.78 -8.70 30.43
N ALA A 757 -35.18 -7.50 30.84
CA ALA A 757 -35.21 -7.06 32.24
C ALA A 757 -36.18 -7.91 33.07
N ALA A 758 -37.45 -8.02 32.64
CA ALA A 758 -38.46 -8.84 33.32
C ALA A 758 -38.05 -10.32 33.44
N ILE A 759 -37.31 -10.84 32.44
CA ILE A 759 -36.75 -12.20 32.51
C ILE A 759 -35.57 -12.27 33.49
N ASP A 760 -34.69 -11.26 33.57
CA ASP A 760 -33.62 -11.27 34.56
C ASP A 760 -34.13 -11.07 36.00
N GLU A 761 -35.21 -10.34 36.20
CA GLU A 761 -35.93 -10.24 37.49
C GLU A 761 -36.44 -11.62 37.93
N LYS A 762 -37.12 -12.36 37.06
CA LYS A 762 -37.49 -13.78 37.29
C LYS A 762 -36.27 -14.66 37.56
N ARG A 763 -35.16 -14.46 36.85
CA ARG A 763 -33.89 -15.18 37.12
C ARG A 763 -33.26 -14.76 38.44
N GLN A 764 -33.48 -13.55 38.94
CA GLN A 764 -33.02 -13.10 40.26
C GLN A 764 -33.90 -13.72 41.35
N GLU A 765 -35.21 -13.80 41.16
CA GLU A 765 -36.13 -14.51 42.05
C GLU A 765 -35.80 -16.02 42.16
N LEU A 766 -35.58 -16.70 41.03
CA LEU A 766 -35.13 -18.11 41.00
C LEU A 766 -33.80 -18.31 41.74
N ARG A 767 -32.87 -17.35 41.64
CA ARG A 767 -31.60 -17.36 42.38
C ARG A 767 -31.79 -17.09 43.87
N ALA A 768 -32.72 -16.21 44.25
CA ALA A 768 -33.08 -15.97 45.65
C ALA A 768 -33.75 -17.21 46.28
N LYS A 769 -34.69 -17.86 45.56
CA LYS A 769 -35.28 -19.15 45.94
C LYS A 769 -34.20 -20.23 46.11
N SER A 770 -33.30 -20.37 45.13
CA SER A 770 -32.17 -21.33 45.19
C SER A 770 -31.22 -21.08 46.36
N HIS A 771 -31.00 -19.81 46.74
CA HIS A 771 -30.22 -19.47 47.93
C HIS A 771 -30.99 -19.81 49.22
N ALA A 772 -32.26 -19.40 49.33
CA ALA A 772 -33.09 -19.67 50.50
C ALA A 772 -33.19 -21.17 50.81
N LEU A 773 -33.48 -22.02 49.81
CA LEU A 773 -33.53 -23.48 49.96
C LEU A 773 -32.21 -24.13 50.40
N ARG A 774 -31.09 -23.39 50.34
CA ARG A 774 -29.74 -23.81 50.77
C ARG A 774 -29.29 -23.12 52.07
N THR A 775 -30.20 -22.47 52.79
CA THR A 775 -29.93 -21.85 54.11
C THR A 775 -30.92 -22.32 55.16
N GLU A 776 -30.45 -22.51 56.40
CA GLU A 776 -31.30 -22.87 57.54
C GLU A 776 -32.03 -21.62 58.09
N ASN A 777 -33.00 -21.11 57.33
CA ASN A 777 -33.84 -19.97 57.73
C ASN A 777 -35.33 -20.35 57.74
N GLY A 778 -36.13 -19.59 58.50
CA GLY A 778 -37.58 -19.77 58.56
C GLY A 778 -38.31 -19.08 57.40
N GLY A 779 -39.35 -19.72 56.86
CA GLY A 779 -40.29 -19.08 55.93
C GLY A 779 -40.21 -19.51 54.46
N HIS A 780 -39.46 -20.58 54.14
CA HIS A 780 -39.36 -21.17 52.79
C HIS A 780 -39.54 -22.69 52.82
N GLU A 781 -39.54 -23.31 51.64
CA GLU A 781 -39.96 -24.71 51.46
C GLU A 781 -38.99 -25.72 52.11
N ASN A 782 -37.69 -25.42 52.20
CA ASN A 782 -36.70 -26.19 52.97
C ASN A 782 -36.45 -25.66 54.40
N ALA A 783 -37.43 -25.01 55.04
CA ALA A 783 -37.22 -24.37 56.37
C ALA A 783 -36.97 -25.35 57.53
N ASP A 784 -37.02 -26.66 57.29
CA ASP A 784 -36.66 -27.71 58.26
C ASP A 784 -35.36 -28.47 57.89
N GLY A 785 -34.67 -28.03 56.83
CA GLY A 785 -33.37 -28.55 56.38
C GLY A 785 -33.40 -29.98 55.81
N LYS A 786 -34.58 -30.56 55.52
CA LYS A 786 -34.67 -31.98 55.12
C LYS A 786 -34.54 -32.27 53.63
N MET A 787 -34.66 -31.27 52.75
CA MET A 787 -34.50 -31.50 51.31
C MET A 787 -33.04 -31.85 50.98
N THR A 788 -32.83 -32.94 50.24
CA THR A 788 -31.53 -33.30 49.67
C THR A 788 -31.15 -32.38 48.51
N GLN A 789 -29.92 -32.47 48.01
CA GLN A 789 -29.52 -31.74 46.81
C GLN A 789 -30.38 -32.11 45.59
N GLU A 790 -30.76 -33.39 45.44
CA GLU A 790 -31.64 -33.83 44.34
C GLU A 790 -33.05 -33.26 44.49
N ASP A 791 -33.61 -33.21 45.70
CA ASP A 791 -34.92 -32.57 45.96
C ASP A 791 -34.89 -31.06 45.64
N ILE A 792 -33.79 -30.37 46.00
CA ILE A 792 -33.60 -28.94 45.71
C ILE A 792 -33.47 -28.70 44.20
N GLU A 793 -32.74 -29.56 43.48
CA GLU A 793 -32.58 -29.46 42.03
C GLU A 793 -33.89 -29.77 41.28
N GLN A 794 -34.66 -30.78 41.71
CA GLN A 794 -35.98 -31.04 41.14
C GLN A 794 -36.94 -29.88 41.41
N PHE A 795 -37.04 -29.40 42.66
CA PHE A 795 -37.90 -28.27 43.01
C PHE A 795 -37.59 -27.04 42.17
N LEU A 796 -36.32 -26.67 42.01
CA LEU A 796 -35.92 -25.51 41.20
C LEU A 796 -36.21 -25.72 39.71
N ALA A 797 -36.10 -26.96 39.19
CA ALA A 797 -36.46 -27.30 37.82
C ALA A 797 -37.97 -27.37 37.56
N GLU A 798 -38.81 -27.41 38.61
CA GLU A 798 -40.27 -27.25 38.52
C GLU A 798 -40.64 -25.76 38.67
N TYR A 799 -40.10 -25.07 39.68
CA TYR A 799 -40.28 -23.63 39.91
C TYR A 799 -39.86 -22.77 38.70
N GLU A 800 -38.76 -23.11 38.01
CA GLU A 800 -38.37 -22.41 36.76
C GLU A 800 -39.40 -22.57 35.63
N LYS A 801 -40.10 -23.71 35.55
CA LYS A 801 -41.11 -23.95 34.49
C LYS A 801 -42.38 -23.15 34.72
N GLU A 802 -42.76 -22.92 35.98
CA GLU A 802 -43.89 -22.09 36.36
C GLU A 802 -43.55 -20.59 36.24
N LEU A 803 -42.38 -20.19 36.72
CA LEU A 803 -41.96 -18.78 36.75
C LEU A 803 -41.58 -18.23 35.36
N ILE A 804 -40.89 -19.04 34.54
CA ILE A 804 -40.39 -18.63 33.22
C ILE A 804 -41.10 -19.47 32.15
N SER A 805 -41.81 -18.80 31.23
CA SER A 805 -42.49 -19.45 30.12
C SER A 805 -41.51 -19.94 29.04
N GLU A 806 -41.98 -20.80 28.14
CA GLU A 806 -41.20 -21.28 27.00
C GLU A 806 -40.79 -20.12 26.05
N GLN A 807 -41.71 -19.18 25.80
CA GLN A 807 -41.44 -17.98 24.99
C GLN A 807 -40.40 -17.05 25.63
N GLU A 808 -40.34 -17.00 26.97
CA GLU A 808 -39.31 -16.26 27.70
C GLU A 808 -37.95 -16.97 27.69
N ARG A 809 -37.91 -18.30 27.82
CA ARG A 809 -36.68 -19.09 27.63
C ARG A 809 -36.12 -18.92 26.22
N ASP A 810 -36.98 -19.03 25.20
CA ASP A 810 -36.61 -18.78 23.81
C ASP A 810 -36.02 -17.38 23.66
N LEU A 811 -36.76 -16.34 24.08
CA LEU A 811 -36.29 -14.95 23.99
C LEU A 811 -34.94 -14.76 24.70
N GLU A 812 -34.80 -15.26 25.93
CA GLU A 812 -33.55 -15.20 26.68
C GLU A 812 -32.39 -15.82 25.89
N GLN A 813 -32.58 -17.02 25.31
CA GLN A 813 -31.55 -17.73 24.56
C GLN A 813 -31.05 -16.95 23.34
N ARG A 814 -31.92 -16.24 22.61
CA ARG A 814 -31.56 -15.53 21.34
C ARG A 814 -31.25 -14.04 21.52
N ALA A 815 -31.50 -13.46 22.69
CA ALA A 815 -31.33 -12.03 22.94
C ALA A 815 -30.38 -11.66 24.09
N LYS A 816 -30.13 -12.59 25.04
CA LYS A 816 -29.31 -12.36 26.24
C LYS A 816 -27.98 -13.11 26.18
N SER A 817 -26.89 -12.47 26.59
CA SER A 817 -25.56 -13.09 26.69
C SER A 817 -24.74 -12.68 27.91
N ASN A 818 -25.31 -11.90 28.83
CA ASN A 818 -24.63 -11.55 30.07
C ASN A 818 -25.61 -11.19 31.20
N ALA A 819 -25.05 -10.87 32.36
CA ALA A 819 -25.82 -10.42 33.52
C ALA A 819 -26.26 -8.94 33.37
N GLY A 820 -27.20 -8.51 34.21
CA GLY A 820 -27.76 -7.14 34.17
C GLY A 820 -26.69 -6.04 34.22
N TYR A 821 -25.64 -6.20 35.03
CA TYR A 821 -24.56 -5.21 35.17
C TYR A 821 -23.72 -4.98 33.90
N HIS A 822 -23.90 -5.80 32.86
CA HIS A 822 -23.34 -5.61 31.50
C HIS A 822 -24.46 -5.51 30.44
N TYR A 823 -25.51 -4.74 30.74
CA TYR A 823 -26.68 -4.53 29.86
C TYR A 823 -27.28 -5.83 29.30
N LEU A 824 -27.29 -6.89 30.13
CA LEU A 824 -27.82 -8.22 29.81
C LEU A 824 -27.09 -8.92 28.63
N GLY A 825 -25.97 -8.36 28.16
CA GLY A 825 -25.35 -8.76 26.89
C GLY A 825 -26.21 -8.43 25.67
N SER A 826 -27.17 -7.49 25.78
CA SER A 826 -28.06 -7.11 24.68
C SER A 826 -27.30 -6.39 23.57
N ALA A 827 -27.12 -7.05 22.42
CA ALA A 827 -26.54 -6.45 21.22
C ALA A 827 -27.33 -5.20 20.77
N LYS A 828 -28.66 -5.23 20.90
CA LYS A 828 -29.57 -4.10 20.69
C LYS A 828 -29.25 -2.91 21.59
N THR A 829 -28.96 -3.14 22.87
CA THR A 829 -28.67 -2.06 23.83
C THR A 829 -27.28 -1.48 23.58
N TYR A 830 -26.24 -2.31 23.46
CA TYR A 830 -24.88 -1.84 23.14
C TYR A 830 -24.81 -1.08 21.80
N SER A 831 -25.57 -1.51 20.79
CA SER A 831 -25.59 -0.83 19.48
C SER A 831 -26.24 0.55 19.55
N GLN A 832 -27.33 0.71 20.31
CA GLN A 832 -27.94 2.03 20.52
C GLN A 832 -27.01 2.97 21.32
N ILE A 833 -26.30 2.45 22.32
CA ILE A 833 -25.31 3.21 23.10
C ILE A 833 -24.16 3.69 22.20
N GLY A 834 -23.60 2.81 21.38
CA GLY A 834 -22.53 3.17 20.44
C GLY A 834 -22.97 4.21 19.42
N LYS A 835 -24.18 4.04 18.86
CA LYS A 835 -24.81 5.05 17.98
C LYS A 835 -24.95 6.40 18.69
N ALA A 836 -25.49 6.43 19.91
CA ALA A 836 -25.72 7.67 20.65
C ALA A 836 -24.43 8.41 21.02
N PHE A 837 -23.33 7.70 21.32
CA PHE A 837 -22.02 8.31 21.52
C PHE A 837 -21.46 8.94 20.23
N ALA A 838 -21.68 8.31 19.08
CA ALA A 838 -21.27 8.83 17.78
C ALA A 838 -22.11 10.06 17.37
N GLU A 839 -23.43 10.02 17.59
CA GLU A 839 -24.33 11.17 17.35
C GLU A 839 -23.92 12.36 18.23
N ALA A 840 -23.70 12.16 19.54
CA ALA A 840 -23.28 13.23 20.45
C ALA A 840 -21.87 13.79 20.14
N LEU A 841 -20.90 12.96 19.73
CA LEU A 841 -19.59 13.47 19.29
C LEU A 841 -19.65 14.16 17.90
N THR A 842 -20.71 13.92 17.12
CA THR A 842 -20.96 14.63 15.85
C THR A 842 -21.67 15.97 16.09
N GLU A 843 -22.51 16.07 17.13
CA GLU A 843 -23.14 17.34 17.56
C GLU A 843 -22.12 18.39 18.06
N LEU A 844 -20.93 17.94 18.46
CA LEU A 844 -19.81 18.76 18.95
C LEU A 844 -18.77 19.12 17.84
N GLN A 845 -19.07 18.94 16.55
CA GLN A 845 -18.12 19.10 15.42
C GLN A 845 -18.64 19.99 14.27
#